data_AF-A0A1Q6RUG9-F1
#
_entry.id   AF-A0A1Q6RUG9-F1
#
_cell.length_a   1.000
_cell.length_b   1.000
_cell.length_c   1.000
_cell.angle_alpha   90.00
_cell.angle_beta   90.00
_cell.angle_gamma   90.00
#
_symmetry.space_group_name_H-M   'P 1'
#
loop_
_entity.id
_entity.type
_entity.pdbx_description
1 polymer ?
#
loop_
_entity_poly.entity_id
_entity_poly.type
_entity_poly.pdbx_seq_one_letter_code
_entity_poly.pdbx_strand_id
1 'polypeptide(L)'
;MEASKERIIAQLELETQEYSVFITDEKRTSSGSGVLFYPGSGSNLYIFTCAHVLDNLEEPFQIYSLLPLNREQELYRVEKLEAMREQVKYSPIDKVSESAGGVIEHSIDAAVICLEIKKEISLETTDYVIGEARKGDGVLAQGFPGSETEIEELLNYVEGTYGRILHNANDKEVLLWQIEDAHVDSGNRVYELNGFSGSPVWSLEANEKTIVGLFTSGVGRSVYRGKVHALKMEAIRSIMKIFFQIRMESRILGIPNEEIAPQKDNPTYISNEAQPEIRDFYDEWLVAQTEKVRAYIDDVKFQNAINTAKMAIKDQRFEKCSKKIACTHIKHLLYCYEACLLDDEYEALEQEMQKRGFLDGHDPLRWITFNFGKKQFKEIIAFTEALLQKGNLDEKVKIIAEVYASISRAYVEDAPVEETIGKFLDEKECLTIKIEDMETEALVYQMLGYVYGEHYKQYVKSVRCLNRAYRLGQDHAVLESLGCAYHLLAIHDALRADNTIEIEKVDRSSLYKARECFLILLDKADELYLQAMMKREGGIIYDTFFFEQDNYRILTLYPTLIKNSPNDVKIKRDFEMKYAKIVCQSGYINLTQFHYLTEEDKILLSILEEEHAMLHILDFKNPEVLRRNSDLDQKLYAVLNKAERSLAKIDEKEQLLVRALLFNLYRWGKYLFGWNTIFNMERHLEYIRKNGKEEMVITFENFIYECSHEPEEAEERYINSWKKNPCFELWKEILQFYKRNSMLDKADAMFETLFTEHTEYVESEPEYAFRAYISYILDYRRDLKKALHFYMIHKDEMKDEIVRELWESELMMCTNSFNNPDEFVEMRSVLVEQGLMSENEFHRISLVAYMCNLDSENAWKYFSKENPLFGKFDKAENEGVFLTNEGARFLVWQKKYPPHMEREWRGINIQGANAAKSLFEQEEWHLSPKSIANKLQYEIHKSIAIDTWGLYLLAVEEKLDLLERFDQIYVTHFSVSRMLEEITHFKNENMEVILAYLESAEHVKLQSPNFEVQLKVRENVNYYEPCSTIAMAVEAEIPAIIGETMLAQNLIDRFKNYIVRPDELEEMMGIACNSCFVREYQNNKG
;
A
#
# COMPACT_ATOMS: atom_id res chain seq x y z
N MET A 1 -3.51 -8.97 -24.50
CA MET A 1 -3.44 -7.86 -23.53
C MET A 1 -2.61 -6.70 -24.04
N GLU A 2 -1.34 -6.89 -24.46
CA GLU A 2 -0.47 -5.81 -24.97
C GLU A 2 -1.09 -4.97 -26.11
N ALA A 3 -1.61 -5.61 -27.16
CA ALA A 3 -2.25 -4.88 -28.28
C ALA A 3 -3.52 -4.09 -27.90
N SER A 4 -4.14 -4.38 -26.74
CA SER A 4 -5.25 -3.58 -26.21
C SER A 4 -4.73 -2.39 -25.41
N LYS A 5 -3.63 -2.58 -24.66
CA LYS A 5 -2.97 -1.53 -23.86
C LYS A 5 -2.39 -0.45 -24.77
N GLU A 6 -1.70 -0.83 -25.84
CA GLU A 6 -1.15 0.11 -26.84
C GLU A 6 -2.23 0.99 -27.48
N ARG A 7 -3.43 0.44 -27.73
CA ARG A 7 -4.54 1.21 -28.29
C ARG A 7 -5.12 2.23 -27.31
N ILE A 8 -5.21 1.85 -26.03
CA ILE A 8 -5.70 2.76 -24.97
C ILE A 8 -4.72 3.92 -24.78
N ILE A 9 -3.42 3.64 -24.76
CA ILE A 9 -2.37 4.67 -24.64
C ILE A 9 -2.45 5.65 -25.81
N ALA A 10 -2.42 5.14 -27.06
CA ALA A 10 -2.45 6.00 -28.25
C ALA A 10 -3.73 6.85 -28.34
N GLN A 11 -4.87 6.30 -27.91
CA GLN A 11 -6.12 7.06 -27.85
C GLN A 11 -6.05 8.18 -26.81
N LEU A 12 -5.54 7.88 -25.61
CA LEU A 12 -5.43 8.87 -24.54
C LEU A 12 -4.43 9.98 -24.89
N GLU A 13 -3.29 9.65 -25.51
CA GLU A 13 -2.32 10.64 -26.01
C GLU A 13 -2.97 11.64 -26.97
N LEU A 14 -3.75 11.15 -27.93
CA LEU A 14 -4.45 11.99 -28.92
C LEU A 14 -5.50 12.90 -28.25
N GLU A 15 -6.21 12.38 -27.26
CA GLU A 15 -7.31 13.07 -26.57
C GLU A 15 -6.85 14.11 -25.53
N THR A 16 -5.60 14.03 -25.08
CA THR A 16 -5.09 14.84 -23.95
C THR A 16 -3.97 15.80 -24.31
N GLN A 17 -3.40 15.71 -25.53
CA GLN A 17 -2.27 16.52 -25.99
C GLN A 17 -2.48 18.04 -25.83
N GLU A 18 -3.70 18.52 -26.06
CA GLU A 18 -4.05 19.95 -25.98
C GLU A 18 -3.95 20.54 -24.57
N TYR A 19 -3.95 19.70 -23.53
CA TYR A 19 -3.82 20.16 -22.14
C TYR A 19 -2.37 20.38 -21.74
N SER A 20 -1.40 19.83 -22.47
CA SER A 20 0.02 20.02 -22.16
C SER A 20 0.49 21.41 -22.60
N VAL A 21 1.17 22.14 -21.71
CA VAL A 21 1.77 23.45 -22.04
C VAL A 21 3.27 23.46 -21.77
N PHE A 22 3.99 24.23 -22.57
CA PHE A 22 5.42 24.44 -22.40
C PHE A 22 5.68 25.78 -21.72
N ILE A 23 6.53 25.81 -20.70
CA ILE A 23 6.84 26.99 -19.87
C ILE A 23 8.35 27.26 -19.95
N THR A 24 8.74 28.49 -20.27
CA THR A 24 10.15 28.93 -20.31
C THR A 24 10.28 30.44 -20.11
N ASP A 25 11.49 30.99 -20.17
CA ASP A 25 11.77 32.42 -20.18
C ASP A 25 12.29 32.87 -21.56
N GLU A 26 12.46 34.18 -21.78
CA GLU A 26 12.91 34.71 -23.08
C GLU A 26 14.30 34.22 -23.49
N LYS A 27 15.19 34.02 -22.52
CA LYS A 27 16.57 33.57 -22.74
C LYS A 27 16.70 32.04 -22.73
N ARG A 28 15.61 31.33 -22.45
CA ARG A 28 15.55 29.89 -22.21
C ARG A 28 16.56 29.43 -21.15
N THR A 29 16.70 30.19 -20.07
CA THR A 29 17.62 29.79 -18.99
C THR A 29 17.10 28.60 -18.19
N SER A 30 15.78 28.44 -18.13
CA SER A 30 15.10 27.27 -17.60
C SER A 30 13.83 26.96 -18.41
N SER A 31 13.34 25.73 -18.31
CA SER A 31 12.10 25.30 -18.95
C SER A 31 11.43 24.18 -18.17
N GLY A 32 10.12 24.06 -18.33
CA GLY A 32 9.33 22.95 -17.85
C GLY A 32 8.00 22.85 -18.60
N SER A 33 7.10 22.08 -18.04
CA SER A 33 5.77 21.78 -18.58
C SER A 33 4.67 22.23 -17.60
N GLY A 34 3.43 22.15 -18.06
CA GLY A 34 2.24 22.42 -17.25
C GLY A 34 0.98 21.82 -17.84
N VAL A 35 -0.14 22.03 -17.15
CA VAL A 35 -1.48 21.57 -17.55
C VAL A 35 -2.42 22.76 -17.70
N LEU A 36 -3.10 22.86 -18.84
CA LEU A 36 -4.11 23.87 -19.10
C LEU A 36 -5.46 23.46 -18.53
N PHE A 37 -6.06 24.36 -17.75
CA PHE A 37 -7.43 24.26 -17.27
C PHE A 37 -8.23 25.51 -17.64
N TYR A 38 -9.38 25.31 -18.30
CA TYR A 38 -10.35 26.37 -18.57
C TYR A 38 -11.73 25.98 -18.05
N PRO A 39 -12.31 26.74 -17.10
CA PRO A 39 -13.61 26.44 -16.49
C PRO A 39 -14.82 26.63 -17.44
N GLY A 40 -14.61 26.95 -18.73
CA GLY A 40 -15.71 27.13 -19.69
C GLY A 40 -16.46 28.46 -19.57
N SER A 41 -16.21 29.24 -18.52
CA SER A 41 -16.82 30.53 -18.26
C SER A 41 -15.80 31.50 -17.65
N GLY A 42 -15.97 32.81 -17.85
CA GLY A 42 -15.02 33.83 -17.38
C GLY A 42 -13.95 34.23 -18.39
N SER A 43 -13.08 35.17 -18.00
CA SER A 43 -12.03 35.71 -18.88
C SER A 43 -10.65 35.13 -18.61
N ASN A 44 -10.54 34.09 -17.77
CA ASN A 44 -9.24 33.57 -17.30
C ASN A 44 -9.09 32.08 -17.62
N LEU A 45 -7.85 31.69 -17.91
CA LEU A 45 -7.38 30.30 -17.96
C LEU A 45 -6.30 30.08 -16.90
N TYR A 46 -6.09 28.83 -16.52
CA TYR A 46 -5.21 28.45 -15.43
C TYR A 46 -4.20 27.42 -15.92
N ILE A 47 -2.94 27.60 -15.55
CA ILE A 47 -1.87 26.62 -15.81
C ILE A 47 -1.42 26.02 -14.50
N PHE A 48 -1.49 24.70 -14.39
CA PHE A 48 -0.98 23.94 -13.25
C PHE A 48 0.46 23.50 -13.56
N THR A 49 1.37 23.65 -12.61
CA THR A 49 2.77 23.22 -12.77
C THR A 49 3.40 22.99 -11.39
N CYS A 50 4.62 22.46 -11.38
CA CYS A 50 5.42 22.33 -10.17
C CYS A 50 6.02 23.67 -9.77
N ALA A 51 6.13 23.95 -8.47
CA ALA A 51 6.62 25.24 -7.99
C ALA A 51 8.07 25.50 -8.42
N HIS A 52 8.93 24.47 -8.33
CA HIS A 52 10.34 24.57 -8.69
C HIS A 52 10.59 24.88 -10.18
N VAL A 53 9.62 24.62 -11.07
CA VAL A 53 9.71 25.00 -12.50
C VAL A 53 9.85 26.51 -12.63
N LEU A 54 9.26 27.28 -11.71
CA LEU A 54 9.17 28.73 -11.77
C LEU A 54 10.32 29.46 -11.05
N ASP A 55 11.10 28.76 -10.21
CA ASP A 55 12.13 29.38 -9.37
C ASP A 55 13.23 30.04 -10.18
N ASN A 56 13.68 29.37 -11.24
CA ASN A 56 14.81 29.82 -12.07
C ASN A 56 14.40 30.59 -13.33
N LEU A 57 13.09 30.79 -13.57
CA LEU A 57 12.61 31.52 -14.75
C LEU A 57 12.78 33.04 -14.57
N GLU A 58 13.39 33.69 -15.57
CA GLU A 58 13.37 35.15 -15.69
C GLU A 58 11.99 35.63 -16.16
N GLU A 59 11.51 36.74 -15.61
CA GLU A 59 10.25 37.36 -16.03
C GLU A 59 10.42 38.15 -17.35
N PRO A 60 9.42 38.14 -18.25
CA PRO A 60 8.15 37.43 -18.17
C PRO A 60 8.28 35.93 -18.54
N PHE A 61 7.49 35.09 -17.86
CA PHE A 61 7.37 33.68 -18.21
C PHE A 61 6.65 33.54 -19.55
N GLN A 62 7.21 32.79 -20.47
CA GLN A 62 6.64 32.45 -21.77
C GLN A 62 5.95 31.10 -21.69
N ILE A 63 4.66 31.07 -22.01
CA ILE A 63 3.82 29.86 -21.95
C ILE A 63 3.27 29.58 -23.34
N TYR A 64 3.53 28.39 -23.87
CA TYR A 64 3.08 27.96 -25.18
C TYR A 64 2.01 26.86 -25.02
N SER A 65 0.83 27.10 -25.58
CA SER A 65 -0.33 26.20 -25.50
C SER A 65 -0.76 25.74 -26.90
N LEU A 66 -1.24 24.50 -26.98
CA LEU A 66 -1.72 23.88 -28.21
C LEU A 66 -3.24 24.03 -28.34
N LEU A 67 -3.69 24.73 -29.38
CA LEU A 67 -5.10 24.89 -29.68
C LEU A 67 -5.52 23.92 -30.80
N PRO A 68 -6.47 22.99 -30.57
CA PRO A 68 -6.86 22.00 -31.55
C PRO A 68 -7.56 22.65 -32.76
N LEU A 69 -7.07 22.38 -33.98
CA LEU A 69 -7.78 22.66 -35.23
C LEU A 69 -8.47 21.40 -35.77
N ASN A 70 -7.79 20.25 -35.69
CA ASN A 70 -8.34 18.94 -35.98
C ASN A 70 -7.57 17.86 -35.21
N ARG A 71 -8.20 17.30 -34.16
CA ARG A 71 -7.58 16.28 -33.29
C ARG A 71 -7.21 15.01 -34.06
N GLU A 72 -8.07 14.50 -34.95
CA GLU A 72 -7.81 13.27 -35.72
C GLU A 72 -6.63 13.37 -36.69
N GLN A 73 -6.23 14.60 -37.05
CA GLN A 73 -5.09 14.86 -37.93
C GLN A 73 -3.89 15.44 -37.16
N GLU A 74 -3.96 15.50 -35.83
CA GLU A 74 -2.94 16.11 -34.95
C GLU A 74 -2.57 17.55 -35.38
N LEU A 75 -3.56 18.30 -35.89
CA LEU A 75 -3.36 19.67 -36.34
C LEU A 75 -3.66 20.64 -35.19
N TYR A 76 -2.61 21.29 -34.68
CA TYR A 76 -2.70 22.29 -33.60
C TYR A 76 -2.17 23.66 -34.04
N ARG A 77 -2.76 24.72 -33.49
CA ARG A 77 -2.23 26.08 -33.54
C ARG A 77 -1.55 26.39 -32.21
N VAL A 78 -0.28 26.76 -32.25
CA VAL A 78 0.44 27.24 -31.07
C VAL A 78 0.00 28.66 -30.72
N GLU A 79 -0.35 28.88 -29.45
CA GLU A 79 -0.58 30.21 -28.88
C GLU A 79 0.47 30.52 -27.80
N LYS A 80 1.07 31.72 -27.88
CA LYS A 80 2.02 32.23 -26.88
C LYS A 80 1.32 33.17 -25.90
N LEU A 81 1.44 32.86 -24.61
CA LEU A 81 0.98 33.65 -23.48
C LEU A 81 2.18 34.10 -22.64
N GLU A 82 2.02 35.20 -21.91
CA GLU A 82 3.07 35.74 -21.02
C GLU A 82 2.49 35.93 -19.62
N ALA A 83 3.28 35.56 -18.60
CA ALA A 83 2.91 35.67 -17.19
C ALA A 83 4.01 36.32 -16.37
N MET A 84 3.60 37.01 -15.31
CA MET A 84 4.48 37.53 -14.26
C MET A 84 4.33 36.71 -12.98
N ARG A 85 5.33 36.74 -12.10
CA ARG A 85 5.32 36.00 -10.82
C ARG A 85 4.17 36.43 -9.91
N GLU A 86 3.68 37.68 -10.04
CA GLU A 86 2.48 38.18 -9.35
C GLU A 86 1.20 37.40 -9.69
N GLN A 87 1.16 36.75 -10.86
CA GLN A 87 0.02 35.94 -11.33
C GLN A 87 0.08 34.49 -10.85
N VAL A 88 1.14 34.11 -10.13
CA VAL A 88 1.35 32.76 -9.61
C VAL A 88 0.80 32.64 -8.19
N LYS A 89 0.11 31.53 -7.91
CA LYS A 89 -0.32 31.13 -6.56
C LYS A 89 0.26 29.77 -6.21
N TYR A 90 0.86 29.70 -5.03
CA TYR A 90 1.41 28.47 -4.43
C TYR A 90 0.47 27.96 -3.34
N SER A 91 0.71 26.74 -2.85
CA SER A 91 -0.06 26.20 -1.72
C SER A 91 0.07 27.08 -0.47
N PRO A 92 -1.01 27.39 0.26
CA PRO A 92 -0.94 28.23 1.46
C PRO A 92 -0.05 27.64 2.58
N ILE A 93 0.04 26.32 2.63
CA ILE A 93 0.80 25.57 3.65
C ILE A 93 2.22 25.22 3.20
N ASP A 94 2.63 25.65 2.01
CA ASP A 94 3.98 25.49 1.52
C ASP A 94 5.01 26.24 2.40
N LYS A 95 6.16 25.61 2.60
CA LYS A 95 7.31 26.12 3.32
C LYS A 95 8.50 26.05 2.39
N VAL A 96 8.97 27.23 1.99
CA VAL A 96 10.16 27.38 1.17
C VAL A 96 11.40 27.37 2.06
N SER A 97 12.36 26.53 1.72
CA SER A 97 13.67 26.49 2.36
C SER A 97 14.78 26.49 1.30
N GLU A 98 15.99 26.88 1.69
CA GLU A 98 17.15 26.87 0.81
C GLU A 98 18.12 25.79 1.30
N SER A 99 18.43 24.83 0.44
CA SER A 99 19.39 23.77 0.76
C SER A 99 20.81 24.32 0.89
N ALA A 100 21.73 23.55 1.49
CA ALA A 100 23.12 23.96 1.66
C ALA A 100 23.86 24.26 0.33
N GLY A 101 23.28 23.87 -0.81
CA GLY A 101 23.77 24.13 -2.16
C GLY A 101 23.12 25.33 -2.88
N GLY A 102 22.21 26.07 -2.23
CA GLY A 102 21.50 27.20 -2.84
C GLY A 102 20.31 26.82 -3.73
N VAL A 103 19.83 25.57 -3.63
CA VAL A 103 18.62 25.12 -4.33
C VAL A 103 17.40 25.43 -3.45
N ILE A 104 16.38 26.04 -4.04
CA ILE A 104 15.10 26.31 -3.39
C ILE A 104 14.31 25.00 -3.32
N GLU A 105 13.85 24.66 -2.11
CA GLU A 105 13.04 23.48 -1.84
C GLU A 105 11.67 23.90 -1.30
N HIS A 106 10.62 23.42 -1.96
CA HIS A 106 9.23 23.60 -1.57
C HIS A 106 8.76 22.37 -0.78
N SER A 107 8.10 22.57 0.36
CA SER A 107 7.46 21.45 1.06
C SER A 107 6.20 20.96 0.35
N ILE A 108 5.56 21.81 -0.46
CA ILE A 108 4.51 21.43 -1.40
C ILE A 108 4.84 22.05 -2.75
N ASP A 109 5.33 21.22 -3.67
CA ASP A 109 5.85 21.62 -4.97
C ASP A 109 4.74 21.88 -6.00
N ALA A 110 3.78 22.75 -5.67
CA ALA A 110 2.58 23.02 -6.45
C ALA A 110 2.39 24.51 -6.74
N ALA A 111 2.13 24.86 -8.00
CA ALA A 111 1.85 26.22 -8.44
C ALA A 111 0.73 26.30 -9.49
N VAL A 112 -0.02 27.41 -9.45
CA VAL A 112 -1.04 27.75 -10.44
C VAL A 112 -0.79 29.16 -10.99
N ILE A 113 -0.71 29.29 -12.32
CA ILE A 113 -0.59 30.57 -13.03
C ILE A 113 -1.95 30.98 -13.57
N CYS A 114 -2.41 32.19 -13.24
CA CYS A 114 -3.68 32.74 -13.73
C CYS A 114 -3.45 33.73 -14.88
N LEU A 115 -4.06 33.47 -16.03
CA LEU A 115 -3.86 34.23 -17.28
C LEU A 115 -5.19 34.73 -17.85
N GLU A 116 -5.21 35.97 -18.34
CA GLU A 116 -6.36 36.50 -19.07
C GLU A 116 -6.41 35.96 -20.51
N ILE A 117 -7.60 35.53 -20.94
CA ILE A 117 -7.88 35.04 -22.28
C ILE A 117 -7.94 36.24 -23.24
N LYS A 118 -7.05 36.25 -24.23
CA LYS A 118 -7.12 37.23 -25.33
C LYS A 118 -8.40 37.01 -26.11
N LYS A 119 -9.09 38.08 -26.53
CA LYS A 119 -10.37 38.03 -27.26
C LYS A 119 -10.38 37.16 -28.54
N GLU A 120 -9.21 36.85 -29.07
CA GLU A 120 -8.98 36.11 -30.31
C GLU A 120 -8.81 34.60 -30.08
N ILE A 121 -8.73 34.17 -28.82
CA ILE A 121 -8.59 32.77 -28.40
C ILE A 121 -9.98 32.24 -28.01
N SER A 122 -10.40 31.15 -28.65
CA SER A 122 -11.60 30.39 -28.28
C SER A 122 -11.16 29.06 -27.69
N LEU A 123 -11.49 28.82 -26.42
CA LEU A 123 -11.20 27.57 -25.70
C LEU A 123 -12.51 26.82 -25.40
N GLU A 124 -12.47 25.49 -25.53
CA GLU A 124 -13.52 24.61 -25.03
C GLU A 124 -13.34 24.40 -23.52
N THR A 125 -14.44 24.17 -22.81
CA THR A 125 -14.41 23.80 -21.39
C THR A 125 -13.58 22.53 -21.20
N THR A 126 -12.67 22.55 -20.23
CA THR A 126 -11.89 21.36 -19.86
C THR A 126 -12.81 20.24 -19.37
N ASP A 127 -12.59 19.01 -19.86
CA ASP A 127 -13.43 17.84 -19.59
C ASP A 127 -12.77 16.75 -18.72
N TYR A 128 -11.55 16.98 -18.24
CA TYR A 128 -10.88 16.05 -17.32
C TYR A 128 -11.27 16.26 -15.86
N VAL A 129 -11.16 15.18 -15.08
CA VAL A 129 -11.38 15.16 -13.62
C VAL A 129 -10.09 14.78 -12.89
N ILE A 130 -10.07 14.96 -11.58
CA ILE A 130 -8.94 14.56 -10.74
C ILE A 130 -9.22 13.20 -10.11
N GLY A 131 -8.26 12.29 -10.23
CA GLY A 131 -8.33 10.95 -9.63
C GLY A 131 -7.32 10.78 -8.52
N GLU A 132 -7.68 9.96 -7.53
CA GLU A 132 -6.71 9.43 -6.58
C GLU A 132 -6.02 8.20 -7.18
N ALA A 133 -4.75 8.34 -7.56
CA ALA A 133 -3.94 7.23 -8.07
C ALA A 133 -3.63 6.20 -6.99
N ARG A 134 -3.59 4.94 -7.42
CA ARG A 134 -3.17 3.79 -6.62
C ARG A 134 -1.81 3.33 -7.11
N LYS A 135 -1.03 2.74 -6.22
CA LYS A 135 0.13 1.96 -6.63
C LYS A 135 -0.33 0.87 -7.60
N GLY A 136 0.44 0.67 -8.66
CA GLY A 136 0.11 -0.27 -9.72
C GLY A 136 -0.66 0.28 -10.89
N ASP A 137 -1.41 1.37 -10.69
CA ASP A 137 -2.21 1.98 -11.74
C ASP A 137 -1.30 2.35 -12.92
N GLY A 138 -1.76 1.99 -14.12
CA GLY A 138 -1.12 2.44 -15.35
C GLY A 138 -1.26 3.96 -15.47
N VAL A 139 -0.16 4.62 -15.80
CA VAL A 139 -0.14 6.06 -16.02
C VAL A 139 0.58 6.44 -17.31
N LEU A 140 0.19 7.58 -17.86
CA LEU A 140 0.79 8.23 -19.01
C LEU A 140 1.13 9.67 -18.62
N ALA A 141 2.40 10.04 -18.62
CA ALA A 141 2.81 11.43 -18.58
C ALA A 141 2.97 11.95 -20.01
N GLN A 142 2.42 13.13 -20.28
CA GLN A 142 2.51 13.73 -21.61
C GLN A 142 3.01 15.17 -21.48
N GLY A 143 4.06 15.53 -22.19
CA GLY A 143 4.80 16.75 -21.90
C GLY A 143 5.87 17.14 -22.90
N PHE A 144 6.71 18.08 -22.50
CA PHE A 144 7.80 18.59 -23.33
C PHE A 144 9.16 18.23 -22.72
N PRO A 145 10.04 17.53 -23.44
CA PRO A 145 11.37 17.17 -22.93
C PRO A 145 12.29 18.40 -22.81
N GLY A 146 13.26 18.34 -21.91
CA GLY A 146 14.32 19.35 -21.83
C GLY A 146 15.34 19.17 -22.96
N SER A 147 15.50 20.17 -23.85
CA SER A 147 16.49 20.10 -24.95
C SER A 147 16.98 21.49 -25.43
N GLU A 148 18.10 21.53 -26.17
CA GLU A 148 18.60 22.73 -26.88
C GLU A 148 17.83 23.03 -28.19
N THR A 149 16.76 22.27 -28.48
CA THR A 149 16.00 22.31 -29.73
C THR A 149 15.25 23.63 -29.91
N GLU A 150 14.98 24.03 -31.16
CA GLU A 150 14.17 25.22 -31.43
C GLU A 150 12.72 25.03 -30.95
N ILE A 151 12.13 26.05 -30.32
CA ILE A 151 10.75 26.01 -29.79
C ILE A 151 9.76 25.56 -30.87
N GLU A 152 9.96 25.99 -32.12
CA GLU A 152 9.08 25.65 -33.25
C GLU A 152 9.10 24.15 -33.58
N GLU A 153 10.22 23.46 -33.36
CA GLU A 153 10.34 22.00 -33.53
C GLU A 153 9.78 21.25 -32.32
N LEU A 154 10.03 21.73 -31.10
CA LEU A 154 9.55 21.14 -29.85
C LEU A 154 8.02 21.21 -29.72
N LEU A 155 7.40 22.26 -30.26
CA LEU A 155 5.94 22.39 -30.30
C LEU A 155 5.27 21.52 -31.36
N ASN A 156 6.03 20.93 -32.29
CA ASN A 156 5.49 19.99 -33.29
C ASN A 156 5.33 18.57 -32.74
N TYR A 157 5.97 18.23 -31.60
CA TYR A 157 5.92 16.90 -31.01
C TYR A 157 5.81 16.99 -29.49
N VAL A 158 4.63 16.69 -28.96
CA VAL A 158 4.45 16.43 -27.52
C VAL A 158 4.87 14.99 -27.28
N GLU A 159 5.74 14.77 -26.31
CA GLU A 159 6.24 13.43 -25.98
C GLU A 159 5.39 12.79 -24.88
N GLY A 160 5.11 11.50 -25.04
CA GLY A 160 4.45 10.67 -24.05
C GLY A 160 5.45 9.70 -23.43
N THR A 161 5.32 9.46 -22.14
CA THR A 161 5.98 8.33 -21.47
C THR A 161 4.99 7.65 -20.54
N TYR A 162 4.93 6.32 -20.60
CA TYR A 162 4.00 5.53 -19.78
C TYR A 162 4.72 4.65 -18.77
N GLY A 163 3.98 4.25 -17.75
CA GLY A 163 4.51 3.46 -16.66
C GLY A 163 3.45 3.05 -15.66
N ARG A 164 3.90 2.74 -14.44
CA ARG A 164 3.04 2.36 -13.32
C ARG A 164 3.43 3.07 -12.05
N ILE A 165 2.46 3.44 -11.24
CA ILE A 165 2.72 3.96 -9.89
C ILE A 165 3.43 2.89 -9.05
N LEU A 166 4.58 3.23 -8.46
CA LEU A 166 5.41 2.37 -7.62
C LEU A 166 5.14 2.48 -6.13
N HIS A 167 4.70 3.64 -5.67
CA HIS A 167 4.26 3.92 -4.31
C HIS A 167 3.59 5.28 -4.23
N ASN A 168 2.69 5.42 -3.27
CA ASN A 168 2.39 6.72 -2.71
C ASN A 168 3.53 7.02 -1.74
N ALA A 169 4.34 8.05 -1.99
CA ALA A 169 5.56 8.23 -1.21
C ALA A 169 5.23 8.51 0.26
N ASN A 170 6.17 8.20 1.16
CA ASN A 170 6.10 8.60 2.58
C ASN A 170 5.86 10.12 2.74
N ASP A 171 6.23 10.91 1.72
CA ASP A 171 5.78 12.28 1.55
C ASP A 171 4.36 12.30 0.96
N LYS A 172 3.39 12.68 1.80
CA LYS A 172 1.95 12.57 1.53
C LYS A 172 1.46 13.29 0.27
N GLU A 173 2.31 14.15 -0.32
CA GLU A 173 2.03 15.01 -1.47
C GLU A 173 2.56 14.48 -2.82
N VAL A 174 3.34 13.39 -2.84
CA VAL A 174 4.02 12.91 -4.06
C VAL A 174 3.76 11.41 -4.29
N LEU A 175 3.54 11.06 -5.56
CA LEU A 175 3.49 9.72 -6.11
C LEU A 175 4.87 9.37 -6.66
N LEU A 176 5.38 8.17 -6.41
CA LEU A 176 6.47 7.63 -7.20
C LEU A 176 5.91 6.68 -8.23
N TRP A 177 6.41 6.74 -9.45
CA TRP A 177 6.07 5.83 -10.52
C TRP A 177 7.30 5.42 -11.33
N GLN A 178 7.17 4.32 -12.06
CA GLN A 178 8.23 3.74 -12.88
C GLN A 178 7.83 3.77 -14.33
N ILE A 179 8.65 4.42 -15.14
CA ILE A 179 8.55 4.41 -16.59
C ILE A 179 8.85 2.99 -17.11
N GLU A 180 7.95 2.45 -17.93
CA GLU A 180 8.06 1.12 -18.55
C GLU A 180 8.56 1.19 -20.02
N ASP A 181 8.77 2.41 -20.56
CA ASP A 181 9.15 2.63 -21.95
C ASP A 181 10.59 2.21 -22.29
N ALA A 182 10.75 1.62 -23.48
CA ALA A 182 12.05 1.25 -24.05
C ALA A 182 12.69 2.37 -24.90
N HIS A 183 11.97 3.45 -25.19
CA HIS A 183 12.40 4.54 -26.09
C HIS A 183 13.30 5.60 -25.44
N VAL A 184 13.37 5.68 -24.10
CA VAL A 184 14.16 6.69 -23.39
C VAL A 184 15.60 6.18 -23.17
N ASP A 185 16.56 6.77 -23.91
CA ASP A 185 17.96 6.33 -23.99
C ASP A 185 18.67 6.31 -22.61
N SER A 186 19.72 5.50 -22.51
CA SER A 186 20.45 5.15 -21.28
C SER A 186 21.54 6.16 -20.87
N GLY A 187 21.82 7.16 -21.73
CA GLY A 187 22.84 8.19 -21.50
C GLY A 187 22.29 9.51 -20.96
N ASN A 188 22.38 9.71 -19.64
CA ASN A 188 22.14 10.98 -18.91
C ASN A 188 20.70 11.55 -18.95
N ARG A 189 19.78 10.81 -18.31
CA ARG A 189 18.31 11.02 -18.21
C ARG A 189 17.81 12.25 -17.43
N VAL A 190 18.65 12.95 -16.66
CA VAL A 190 18.16 13.99 -15.73
C VAL A 190 17.68 15.25 -16.47
N TYR A 191 18.38 15.68 -17.53
CA TYR A 191 18.07 16.93 -18.21
C TYR A 191 16.78 16.85 -19.06
N GLU A 192 16.58 15.72 -19.73
CA GLU A 192 15.38 15.43 -20.52
C GLU A 192 14.12 15.43 -19.63
N LEU A 193 14.17 14.71 -18.51
CA LEU A 193 13.08 14.61 -17.54
C LEU A 193 12.81 15.92 -16.79
N ASN A 194 13.79 16.82 -16.67
CA ASN A 194 13.55 18.14 -16.08
C ASN A 194 12.57 18.97 -16.92
N GLY A 195 12.53 18.81 -18.24
CA GLY A 195 11.53 19.48 -19.08
C GLY A 195 10.11 18.94 -18.87
N PHE A 196 9.98 17.65 -18.57
CA PHE A 196 8.71 17.02 -18.19
C PHE A 196 8.18 17.51 -16.85
N SER A 197 8.97 18.24 -16.05
CA SER A 197 8.49 18.77 -14.78
C SER A 197 7.28 19.69 -14.97
N GLY A 198 6.19 19.41 -14.26
CA GLY A 198 4.87 20.03 -14.40
C GLY A 198 3.94 19.36 -15.40
N SER A 199 4.38 18.34 -16.15
CA SER A 199 3.54 17.62 -17.13
C SER A 199 2.38 16.87 -16.48
N PRO A 200 1.20 16.82 -17.10
CA PRO A 200 0.09 16.01 -16.61
C PRO A 200 0.44 14.52 -16.60
N VAL A 201 0.11 13.84 -15.50
CA VAL A 201 0.14 12.38 -15.37
C VAL A 201 -1.30 11.86 -15.40
N TRP A 202 -1.67 11.22 -16.50
CA TRP A 202 -3.00 10.68 -16.78
C TRP A 202 -3.13 9.24 -16.32
N SER A 203 -4.32 8.87 -15.83
CA SER A 203 -4.68 7.48 -15.50
C SER A 203 -5.08 6.70 -16.75
N LEU A 204 -4.53 5.48 -16.89
CA LEU A 204 -4.95 4.50 -17.91
C LEU A 204 -6.13 3.63 -17.44
N GLU A 205 -6.55 3.76 -16.18
CA GLU A 205 -7.57 2.91 -15.54
C GLU A 205 -8.99 3.52 -15.59
N ALA A 206 -9.12 4.72 -16.15
CA ALA A 206 -10.35 5.50 -16.09
C ALA A 206 -11.14 5.47 -17.42
N ASN A 207 -12.47 5.40 -17.31
CA ASN A 207 -13.39 5.52 -18.44
C ASN A 207 -13.60 6.98 -18.91
N GLU A 208 -13.03 7.96 -18.20
CA GLU A 208 -13.03 9.39 -18.53
C GLU A 208 -11.63 9.96 -18.28
N LYS A 209 -11.27 11.05 -18.97
CA LYS A 209 -9.94 11.68 -18.83
C LYS A 209 -9.70 12.06 -17.38
N THR A 210 -8.73 11.41 -16.75
CA THR A 210 -8.47 11.57 -15.31
C THR A 210 -6.99 11.87 -15.09
N ILE A 211 -6.70 13.02 -14.49
CA ILE A 211 -5.34 13.40 -14.09
C ILE A 211 -5.11 12.99 -12.63
N VAL A 212 -3.99 12.33 -12.37
CA VAL A 212 -3.64 11.83 -11.02
C VAL A 212 -2.45 12.57 -10.41
N GLY A 213 -1.66 13.26 -11.22
CA GLY A 213 -0.55 14.06 -10.72
C GLY A 213 0.11 14.96 -11.77
N LEU A 214 1.11 15.71 -11.34
CA LEU A 214 2.05 16.46 -12.18
C LEU A 214 3.44 15.84 -12.07
N PHE A 215 4.09 15.50 -13.17
CA PHE A 215 5.46 15.00 -13.16
C PHE A 215 6.40 16.01 -12.47
N THR A 216 7.36 15.57 -11.67
CA THR A 216 8.28 16.48 -10.96
C THR A 216 9.74 16.22 -11.36
N SER A 217 10.32 15.09 -10.96
CA SER A 217 11.74 14.82 -11.15
C SER A 217 12.07 13.32 -11.15
N GLY A 218 13.23 12.97 -11.71
CA GLY A 218 13.77 11.60 -11.69
C GLY A 218 14.51 11.26 -10.40
N VAL A 219 14.47 9.99 -9.99
CA VAL A 219 15.13 9.51 -8.76
C VAL A 219 16.57 9.07 -9.01
N GLY A 220 17.50 9.67 -8.27
CA GLY A 220 18.93 9.30 -8.28
C GLY A 220 19.73 9.91 -9.43
N ARG A 221 21.07 9.86 -9.33
CA ARG A 221 21.98 10.58 -10.25
C ARG A 221 21.95 10.12 -11.71
N SER A 222 21.53 8.88 -11.97
CA SER A 222 21.45 8.30 -13.32
C SER A 222 20.02 7.95 -13.76
N VAL A 223 19.02 8.13 -12.88
CA VAL A 223 17.63 7.69 -13.09
C VAL A 223 17.55 6.24 -13.61
N TYR A 224 18.36 5.36 -13.00
CA TYR A 224 18.44 3.94 -13.35
C TYR A 224 17.06 3.28 -13.15
N ARG A 225 16.53 2.65 -14.21
CA ARG A 225 15.16 2.07 -14.31
C ARG A 225 13.98 3.05 -14.33
N GLY A 226 14.20 4.35 -14.56
CA GLY A 226 13.11 5.28 -14.92
C GLY A 226 12.13 5.60 -13.78
N LYS A 227 12.58 5.59 -12.53
CA LYS A 227 11.76 6.00 -11.37
C LYS A 227 11.63 7.52 -11.32
N VAL A 228 10.41 8.01 -11.18
CA VAL A 228 10.06 9.42 -11.27
C VAL A 228 8.99 9.78 -10.25
N HIS A 229 9.09 10.98 -9.72
CA HIS A 229 8.12 11.55 -8.80
C HIS A 229 7.04 12.32 -9.56
N ALA A 230 5.82 12.31 -9.05
CA ALA A 230 4.73 13.15 -9.51
C ALA A 230 3.99 13.76 -8.32
N LEU A 231 3.79 15.07 -8.31
CA LEU A 231 2.98 15.78 -7.32
C LEU A 231 1.51 15.34 -7.46
N LYS A 232 0.83 15.04 -6.35
CA LYS A 232 -0.63 14.80 -6.34
C LYS A 232 -1.43 16.06 -6.67
N MET A 233 -2.58 15.89 -7.32
CA MET A 233 -3.40 17.02 -7.78
C MET A 233 -4.17 17.73 -6.65
N GLU A 234 -4.19 17.19 -5.44
CA GLU A 234 -4.93 17.71 -4.29
C GLU A 234 -4.46 19.11 -3.88
N ALA A 235 -3.15 19.36 -3.90
CA ALA A 235 -2.61 20.69 -3.66
C ALA A 235 -3.13 21.71 -4.70
N ILE A 236 -3.20 21.32 -5.97
CA ILE A 236 -3.76 22.14 -7.05
C ILE A 236 -5.26 22.39 -6.81
N ARG A 237 -6.03 21.37 -6.41
CA ARG A 237 -7.46 21.53 -6.07
C ARG A 237 -7.66 22.55 -4.96
N SER A 238 -6.84 22.47 -3.92
CA SER A 238 -6.89 23.40 -2.78
C SER A 238 -6.56 24.83 -3.22
N ILE A 239 -5.51 25.03 -4.03
CA ILE A 239 -5.17 26.34 -4.61
C ILE A 239 -6.34 26.89 -5.45
N MET A 240 -6.92 26.06 -6.32
CA MET A 240 -8.03 26.44 -7.20
C MET A 240 -9.28 26.87 -6.43
N LYS A 241 -9.60 26.17 -5.35
CA LYS A 241 -10.71 26.53 -4.45
C LYS A 241 -10.41 27.79 -3.64
N ILE A 242 -9.24 27.86 -3.00
CA ILE A 242 -8.92 28.90 -2.04
C ILE A 242 -8.77 30.26 -2.72
N PHE A 243 -7.98 30.32 -3.81
CA PHE A 243 -7.65 31.59 -4.45
C PHE A 243 -8.60 31.97 -5.58
N PHE A 244 -9.15 30.99 -6.31
CA PHE A 244 -9.94 31.25 -7.51
C PHE A 244 -11.41 30.83 -7.41
N GLN A 245 -11.79 30.12 -6.34
CA GLN A 245 -13.14 29.60 -6.10
C GLN A 245 -13.68 28.74 -7.28
N ILE A 246 -12.79 27.96 -7.89
CA ILE A 246 -13.10 27.13 -9.06
C ILE A 246 -13.35 25.67 -8.69
N ARG A 247 -14.33 25.08 -9.40
CA ARG A 247 -14.73 23.68 -9.35
C ARG A 247 -13.74 22.79 -10.08
N MET A 248 -13.20 21.81 -9.35
CA MET A 248 -12.51 20.66 -9.94
C MET A 248 -13.09 19.38 -9.35
N GLU A 249 -13.75 18.59 -10.19
CA GLU A 249 -14.37 17.33 -9.78
C GLU A 249 -13.29 16.29 -9.43
N SER A 250 -13.55 15.51 -8.37
CA SER A 250 -12.72 14.36 -8.00
C SER A 250 -13.44 13.03 -8.15
N ARG A 251 -12.69 11.93 -8.22
CA ARG A 251 -13.26 10.60 -8.14
C ARG A 251 -12.29 9.59 -7.55
N ILE A 252 -12.86 8.55 -6.95
CA ILE A 252 -12.16 7.31 -6.67
C ILE A 252 -12.08 6.51 -7.99
N LEU A 253 -10.89 6.02 -8.33
CA LEU A 253 -10.68 5.23 -9.54
C LEU A 253 -11.42 3.88 -9.43
N GLY A 254 -12.04 3.43 -10.52
CA GLY A 254 -12.80 2.17 -10.55
C GLY A 254 -14.26 2.23 -10.08
N ILE A 255 -14.74 3.37 -9.58
CA ILE A 255 -16.18 3.55 -9.27
C ILE A 255 -16.97 3.79 -10.57
N PRO A 256 -18.00 2.99 -10.89
CA PRO A 256 -18.77 3.15 -12.13
C PRO A 256 -19.64 4.42 -12.09
N ASN A 257 -19.87 5.05 -13.24
CA ASN A 257 -20.64 6.30 -13.33
C ASN A 257 -22.11 6.11 -12.90
N GLU A 258 -22.64 4.90 -12.99
CA GLU A 258 -23.99 4.52 -12.56
C GLU A 258 -24.16 4.60 -11.02
N GLU A 259 -23.06 4.52 -10.28
CA GLU A 259 -23.02 4.68 -8.82
C GLU A 259 -22.85 6.14 -8.38
N ILE A 260 -22.92 7.10 -9.32
CA ILE A 260 -22.81 8.53 -9.06
C ILE A 260 -24.11 9.20 -9.47
N ALA A 261 -24.69 10.03 -8.59
CA ALA A 261 -25.85 10.82 -8.99
C ALA A 261 -25.47 11.76 -10.16
N PRO A 262 -26.26 11.78 -11.25
CA PRO A 262 -25.93 12.54 -12.44
C PRO A 262 -25.97 14.06 -12.21
N GLN A 263 -25.26 14.79 -13.05
CA GLN A 263 -25.33 16.26 -13.10
C GLN A 263 -26.44 16.72 -14.06
N LYS A 264 -27.07 17.86 -13.73
CA LYS A 264 -27.97 18.56 -14.64
C LYS A 264 -27.17 19.40 -15.66
N ASP A 265 -27.64 19.48 -16.91
CA ASP A 265 -26.93 20.14 -18.01
C ASP A 265 -26.45 21.59 -17.67
N ASN A 266 -25.19 21.90 -18.03
CA ASN A 266 -24.41 23.14 -17.79
C ASN A 266 -23.89 23.36 -16.35
N PRO A 267 -22.67 22.87 -16.02
CA PRO A 267 -22.00 23.23 -14.77
C PRO A 267 -21.55 24.69 -14.79
N THR A 268 -21.82 25.44 -13.71
CA THR A 268 -21.06 26.66 -13.42
C THR A 268 -19.81 26.24 -12.64
N TYR A 269 -18.62 26.43 -13.22
CA TYR A 269 -17.35 26.04 -12.59
C TYR A 269 -16.74 27.12 -11.70
N ILE A 270 -17.29 28.34 -11.70
CA ILE A 270 -16.80 29.47 -10.90
C ILE A 270 -17.86 29.82 -9.86
N SER A 271 -17.47 29.85 -8.58
CA SER A 271 -18.33 30.39 -7.52
C SER A 271 -18.47 31.90 -7.68
N ASN A 272 -19.69 32.42 -7.48
CA ASN A 272 -19.96 33.86 -7.43
C ASN A 272 -19.81 34.44 -6.02
N GLU A 273 -19.13 33.74 -5.09
CA GLU A 273 -18.96 34.23 -3.72
C GLU A 273 -18.11 35.51 -3.70
N ALA A 274 -18.69 36.57 -3.14
CA ALA A 274 -17.99 37.83 -2.97
C ALA A 274 -16.75 37.63 -2.09
N GLN A 275 -15.56 37.77 -2.69
CA GLN A 275 -14.28 37.81 -1.97
C GLN A 275 -14.39 38.80 -0.80
N PRO A 276 -13.85 38.45 0.39
CA PRO A 276 -13.91 39.33 1.54
C PRO A 276 -13.23 40.66 1.20
N GLU A 277 -13.89 41.77 1.51
CA GLU A 277 -13.34 43.12 1.31
C GLU A 277 -12.14 43.30 2.26
N ILE A 278 -10.93 43.20 1.71
CA ILE A 278 -9.68 43.40 2.42
C ILE A 278 -9.47 44.90 2.60
N ARG A 279 -9.39 45.36 3.86
CA ARG A 279 -9.28 46.80 4.17
C ARG A 279 -7.87 47.25 4.49
N ASP A 280 -7.07 46.36 5.06
CA ASP A 280 -5.70 46.66 5.48
C ASP A 280 -4.81 45.40 5.48
N PHE A 281 -3.53 45.60 5.80
CA PHE A 281 -2.53 44.54 5.85
C PHE A 281 -2.74 43.53 7.00
N TYR A 282 -3.53 43.86 8.03
CA TYR A 282 -3.89 42.92 9.09
C TYR A 282 -4.96 41.95 8.62
N ASP A 283 -5.93 42.45 7.86
CA ASP A 283 -6.92 41.66 7.15
C ASP A 283 -6.24 40.70 6.15
N GLU A 284 -5.29 41.18 5.33
CA GLU A 284 -4.50 40.34 4.41
C GLU A 284 -3.77 39.22 5.16
N TRP A 285 -3.10 39.56 6.27
CA TRP A 285 -2.39 38.57 7.07
C TRP A 285 -3.32 37.48 7.62
N LEU A 286 -4.51 37.85 8.14
CA LEU A 286 -5.44 36.89 8.72
C LEU A 286 -6.15 36.04 7.66
N VAL A 287 -6.41 36.61 6.48
CA VAL A 287 -6.86 35.84 5.31
C VAL A 287 -5.84 34.76 4.99
N ALA A 288 -4.54 35.09 4.89
CA ALA A 288 -3.49 34.10 4.64
C ALA A 288 -3.40 32.99 5.72
N GLN A 289 -3.67 33.31 7.00
CA GLN A 289 -3.77 32.28 8.04
C GLN A 289 -5.02 31.40 7.88
N THR A 290 -6.13 31.98 7.45
CA THR A 290 -7.39 31.26 7.20
C THR A 290 -7.25 30.31 6.03
N GLU A 291 -6.54 30.71 4.98
CA GLU A 291 -6.21 29.87 3.82
C GLU A 291 -5.39 28.64 4.24
N LYS A 292 -4.41 28.79 5.14
CA LYS A 292 -3.68 27.65 5.73
C LYS A 292 -4.59 26.70 6.50
N VAL A 293 -5.49 27.24 7.31
CA VAL A 293 -6.46 26.44 8.07
C VAL A 293 -7.35 25.63 7.12
N ARG A 294 -7.83 26.25 6.02
CA ARG A 294 -8.66 25.57 5.01
C ARG A 294 -7.89 24.45 4.30
N ALA A 295 -6.65 24.70 3.88
CA ALA A 295 -5.82 23.68 3.25
C ALA A 295 -5.60 22.46 4.17
N TYR A 296 -5.35 22.69 5.47
CA TYR A 296 -5.24 21.59 6.44
C TYR A 296 -6.56 20.84 6.66
N ILE A 297 -7.71 21.54 6.60
CA ILE A 297 -9.03 20.90 6.72
C ILE A 297 -9.29 19.98 5.51
N ASP A 298 -9.03 20.47 4.30
CA ASP A 298 -9.27 19.71 3.06
C ASP A 298 -8.47 18.38 3.05
N ASP A 299 -7.29 18.33 3.69
CA ASP A 299 -6.45 17.13 3.86
C ASP A 299 -6.64 16.39 5.21
N VAL A 300 -7.72 16.67 5.96
CA VAL A 300 -8.06 15.99 7.23
C VAL A 300 -6.95 16.11 8.30
N LYS A 301 -6.18 17.21 8.27
CA LYS A 301 -5.14 17.58 9.25
C LYS A 301 -5.69 18.54 10.30
N PHE A 302 -6.78 18.16 10.95
CA PHE A 302 -7.52 19.00 11.89
C PHE A 302 -6.69 19.53 13.07
N GLN A 303 -5.72 18.76 13.56
CA GLN A 303 -4.81 19.20 14.62
C GLN A 303 -3.93 20.38 14.15
N ASN A 304 -3.41 20.32 12.92
CA ASN A 304 -2.65 21.41 12.32
C ASN A 304 -3.53 22.63 12.03
N ALA A 305 -4.76 22.41 11.56
CA ALA A 305 -5.76 23.45 11.35
C ALA A 305 -6.08 24.19 12.67
N ILE A 306 -6.39 23.44 13.75
CA ILE A 306 -6.69 23.99 15.09
C ILE A 306 -5.49 24.78 15.64
N ASN A 307 -4.29 24.23 15.54
CA ASN A 307 -3.07 24.88 16.04
C ASN A 307 -2.83 26.20 15.32
N THR A 308 -2.92 26.19 13.99
CA THR A 308 -2.75 27.39 13.15
C THR A 308 -3.79 28.45 13.48
N ALA A 309 -5.06 28.07 13.60
CA ALA A 309 -6.14 29.00 13.94
C ALA A 309 -5.96 29.61 15.35
N LYS A 310 -5.67 28.77 16.36
CA LYS A 310 -5.39 29.25 17.73
C LYS A 310 -4.20 30.18 17.80
N MET A 311 -3.14 29.91 17.03
CA MET A 311 -1.96 30.78 16.97
C MET A 311 -2.31 32.14 16.37
N ALA A 312 -3.08 32.17 15.28
CA ALA A 312 -3.53 33.42 14.67
C ALA A 312 -4.39 34.24 15.64
N ILE A 313 -5.34 33.62 16.35
CA ILE A 313 -6.21 34.31 17.33
C ILE A 313 -5.40 34.90 18.50
N LYS A 314 -4.31 34.23 18.92
CA LYS A 314 -3.44 34.71 20.01
C LYS A 314 -2.45 35.80 19.58
N ASP A 315 -2.27 36.01 18.29
CA ASP A 315 -1.36 37.02 17.76
C ASP A 315 -1.91 38.44 18.01
N GLN A 316 -1.04 39.37 18.37
CA GLN A 316 -1.43 40.76 18.66
C GLN A 316 -2.04 41.48 17.45
N ARG A 317 -1.77 40.99 16.23
CA ARG A 317 -2.36 41.52 14.99
C ARG A 317 -3.85 41.22 14.86
N PHE A 318 -4.33 40.13 15.46
CA PHE A 318 -5.72 39.69 15.34
C PHE A 318 -6.73 40.73 15.82
N GLU A 319 -6.44 41.40 16.93
CA GLU A 319 -7.31 42.44 17.51
C GLU A 319 -7.43 43.70 16.62
N LYS A 320 -6.61 43.80 15.56
CA LYS A 320 -6.65 44.90 14.59
C LYS A 320 -7.38 44.52 13.30
N CYS A 321 -7.64 43.23 13.07
CA CYS A 321 -8.37 42.76 11.90
C CYS A 321 -9.84 43.21 11.96
N SER A 322 -10.45 43.31 10.79
CA SER A 322 -11.88 43.58 10.66
C SER A 322 -12.70 42.47 11.30
N LYS A 323 -13.82 42.88 11.91
CA LYS A 323 -14.77 41.97 12.56
C LYS A 323 -15.25 40.85 11.63
N LYS A 324 -15.41 41.14 10.33
CA LYS A 324 -15.87 40.18 9.31
C LYS A 324 -14.83 39.08 9.10
N ILE A 325 -13.56 39.44 8.86
CA ILE A 325 -12.49 38.47 8.60
C ILE A 325 -12.16 37.67 9.87
N ALA A 326 -12.11 38.33 11.02
CA ALA A 326 -11.97 37.67 12.32
C ALA A 326 -13.08 36.63 12.57
N CYS A 327 -14.34 36.97 12.28
CA CYS A 327 -15.46 36.04 12.40
C CYS A 327 -15.31 34.85 11.45
N THR A 328 -14.98 35.07 10.17
CA THR A 328 -14.75 33.99 9.20
C THR A 328 -13.65 33.03 9.65
N HIS A 329 -12.53 33.56 10.15
CA HIS A 329 -11.43 32.73 10.66
C HIS A 329 -11.89 31.83 11.82
N ILE A 330 -12.60 32.40 12.79
CA ILE A 330 -13.08 31.64 13.96
C ILE A 330 -14.14 30.60 13.57
N LYS A 331 -14.97 30.84 12.54
CA LYS A 331 -15.94 29.84 12.04
C LYS A 331 -15.29 28.57 11.52
N HIS A 332 -14.10 28.65 10.93
CA HIS A 332 -13.35 27.46 10.53
C HIS A 332 -12.84 26.68 11.74
N LEU A 333 -12.43 27.38 12.81
CA LEU A 333 -12.08 26.73 14.07
C LEU A 333 -13.28 26.04 14.73
N LEU A 334 -14.48 26.65 14.68
CA LEU A 334 -15.72 25.99 15.11
C LEU A 334 -15.96 24.69 14.33
N TYR A 335 -15.78 24.70 13.00
CA TYR A 335 -15.89 23.49 12.19
C TYR A 335 -14.89 22.42 12.62
N CYS A 336 -13.63 22.78 12.87
CA CYS A 336 -12.64 21.81 13.34
C CYS A 336 -13.03 21.15 14.67
N TYR A 337 -13.57 21.92 15.61
CA TYR A 337 -14.04 21.38 16.88
C TYR A 337 -15.26 20.46 16.71
N GLU A 338 -16.20 20.85 15.86
CA GLU A 338 -17.36 20.02 15.50
C GLU A 338 -16.91 18.67 14.90
N ALA A 339 -16.08 18.72 13.85
CA ALA A 339 -15.59 17.53 13.15
C ALA A 339 -14.79 16.58 14.05
N CYS A 340 -14.10 17.12 15.07
CA CYS A 340 -13.30 16.35 16.02
C CYS A 340 -14.04 15.99 17.33
N LEU A 341 -15.34 16.27 17.44
CA LEU A 341 -16.16 16.02 18.64
C LEU A 341 -15.63 16.73 19.92
N LEU A 342 -15.07 17.93 19.75
CA LEU A 342 -14.59 18.80 20.83
C LEU A 342 -15.70 19.75 21.28
N ASP A 343 -16.75 19.19 21.89
CA ASP A 343 -17.99 19.89 22.21
C ASP A 343 -17.78 21.05 23.19
N ASP A 344 -17.00 20.85 24.24
CA ASP A 344 -16.73 21.86 25.27
C ASP A 344 -15.98 23.06 24.66
N GLU A 345 -15.01 22.79 23.79
CA GLU A 345 -14.27 23.81 23.05
C GLU A 345 -15.15 24.55 22.05
N TYR A 346 -16.07 23.85 21.37
CA TYR A 346 -17.05 24.43 20.47
C TYR A 346 -17.95 25.42 21.21
N GLU A 347 -18.59 24.99 22.30
CA GLU A 347 -19.52 25.82 23.09
C GLU A 347 -18.81 27.04 23.69
N ALA A 348 -17.60 26.84 24.24
CA ALA A 348 -16.81 27.93 24.81
C ALA A 348 -16.42 28.96 23.74
N LEU A 349 -16.05 28.52 22.54
CA LEU A 349 -15.68 29.40 21.44
C LEU A 349 -16.89 30.18 20.91
N GLU A 350 -18.05 29.54 20.76
CA GLU A 350 -19.27 30.22 20.30
C GLU A 350 -19.74 31.28 21.31
N GLN A 351 -19.70 30.98 22.61
CA GLN A 351 -19.98 31.97 23.66
C GLN A 351 -19.00 33.15 23.62
N GLU A 352 -17.72 32.91 23.34
CA GLU A 352 -16.74 33.97 23.18
C GLU A 352 -17.03 34.81 21.92
N MET A 353 -17.43 34.19 20.81
CA MET A 353 -17.88 34.91 19.62
C MET A 353 -19.07 35.81 19.91
N GLN A 354 -20.05 35.36 20.69
CA GLN A 354 -21.19 36.18 21.14
C GLN A 354 -20.75 37.35 22.01
N LYS A 355 -19.83 37.13 22.97
CA LYS A 355 -19.28 38.19 23.83
C LYS A 355 -18.53 39.27 23.04
N ARG A 356 -17.79 38.87 22.01
CA ARG A 356 -17.11 39.77 21.06
C ARG A 356 -18.07 40.39 20.04
N GLY A 357 -19.35 40.00 20.07
CA GLY A 357 -20.40 40.42 19.17
C GLY A 357 -20.23 39.90 17.75
N PHE A 358 -19.39 38.90 17.49
CA PHE A 358 -19.22 38.28 16.17
C PHE A 358 -20.50 37.54 15.71
N LEU A 359 -21.33 37.11 16.66
CA LEU A 359 -22.62 36.47 16.43
C LEU A 359 -23.70 37.11 17.32
N ASP A 360 -24.92 37.24 16.79
CA ASP A 360 -26.10 37.69 17.57
C ASP A 360 -26.80 36.52 18.31
N GLY A 361 -26.31 35.29 18.12
CA GLY A 361 -26.84 34.04 18.66
C GLY A 361 -25.93 32.89 18.27
N HIS A 362 -26.50 31.75 17.86
CA HIS A 362 -25.72 30.65 17.29
C HIS A 362 -25.26 30.95 15.86
N ASP A 363 -24.13 30.38 15.44
CA ASP A 363 -23.82 30.31 14.01
C ASP A 363 -24.84 29.39 13.32
N PRO A 364 -25.64 29.88 12.35
CA PRO A 364 -26.76 29.09 11.83
C PRO A 364 -26.35 27.76 11.21
N LEU A 365 -25.25 27.74 10.44
CA LEU A 365 -24.81 26.54 9.74
C LEU A 365 -24.25 25.53 10.75
N ARG A 366 -23.30 25.97 11.59
CA ARG A 366 -22.64 25.08 12.54
C ARG A 366 -23.58 24.56 13.61
N TRP A 367 -24.53 25.37 14.07
CA TRP A 367 -25.53 24.92 15.02
C TRP A 367 -26.45 23.84 14.46
N ILE A 368 -26.86 23.96 13.19
CA ILE A 368 -27.68 22.95 12.51
C ILE A 368 -26.90 21.64 12.39
N THR A 369 -25.67 21.68 11.88
CA THR A 369 -24.86 20.48 11.65
C THR A 369 -24.43 19.81 12.96
N PHE A 370 -24.04 20.60 13.96
CA PHE A 370 -23.70 20.14 15.31
C PHE A 370 -24.87 19.38 15.95
N ASN A 371 -26.07 19.98 15.96
CA ASN A 371 -27.26 19.35 16.53
C ASN A 371 -27.71 18.12 15.74
N PHE A 372 -27.48 18.11 14.42
CA PHE A 372 -27.78 16.92 13.61
C PHE A 372 -26.87 15.76 14.00
N GLY A 373 -25.57 16.00 14.15
CA GLY A 373 -24.62 15.01 14.66
C GLY A 373 -24.96 14.51 16.07
N LYS A 374 -25.53 15.38 16.92
CA LYS A 374 -26.06 15.02 18.25
C LYS A 374 -27.44 14.36 18.23
N LYS A 375 -28.04 14.18 17.04
CA LYS A 375 -29.40 13.64 16.86
C LYS A 375 -30.48 14.46 17.58
N GLN A 376 -30.29 15.77 17.73
CA GLN A 376 -31.23 16.72 18.36
C GLN A 376 -32.26 17.27 17.36
N PHE A 377 -32.95 16.38 16.63
CA PHE A 377 -33.78 16.75 15.48
C PHE A 377 -34.92 17.73 15.78
N LYS A 378 -35.54 17.66 16.97
CA LYS A 378 -36.60 18.60 17.38
C LYS A 378 -36.08 20.03 17.53
N GLU A 379 -34.86 20.16 18.04
CA GLU A 379 -34.20 21.45 18.23
C GLU A 379 -33.83 22.06 16.88
N ILE A 380 -33.36 21.24 15.93
CA ILE A 380 -33.08 21.65 14.55
C ILE A 380 -34.34 22.17 13.88
N ILE A 381 -35.48 21.45 13.97
CA ILE A 381 -36.74 21.90 13.36
C ILE A 381 -37.17 23.25 13.95
N ALA A 382 -37.18 23.39 15.27
CA ALA A 382 -37.57 24.64 15.93
C ALA A 382 -36.65 25.81 15.54
N PHE A 383 -35.33 25.56 15.49
CA PHE A 383 -34.33 26.57 15.14
C PHE A 383 -34.42 26.98 13.67
N THR A 384 -34.51 26.01 12.75
CA THR A 384 -34.61 26.26 11.30
C THR A 384 -35.91 26.95 10.91
N GLU A 385 -37.05 26.58 11.50
CA GLU A 385 -38.33 27.28 11.28
C GLU A 385 -38.30 28.72 11.79
N ALA A 386 -37.68 28.96 12.96
CA ALA A 386 -37.48 30.31 13.48
C ALA A 386 -36.50 31.14 12.62
N LEU A 387 -35.48 30.50 12.05
CA LEU A 387 -34.56 31.14 11.10
C LEU A 387 -35.29 31.53 9.82
N LEU A 388 -36.04 30.62 9.20
CA LEU A 388 -36.73 30.86 7.93
C LEU A 388 -37.83 31.95 8.02
N GLN A 389 -38.32 32.26 9.22
CA GLN A 389 -39.22 33.40 9.46
C GLN A 389 -38.51 34.77 9.40
N LYS A 390 -37.19 34.82 9.51
CA LYS A 390 -36.41 36.07 9.39
C LYS A 390 -36.21 36.40 7.90
N GLY A 391 -36.80 37.50 7.42
CA GLY A 391 -36.80 37.84 5.99
C GLY A 391 -35.47 38.29 5.37
N ASN A 392 -34.33 38.21 6.07
CA ASN A 392 -33.02 38.65 5.59
C ASN A 392 -31.94 37.60 5.89
N LEU A 393 -32.15 36.36 5.41
CA LEU A 393 -31.15 35.29 5.48
C LEU A 393 -30.28 35.27 4.23
N ASP A 394 -29.03 34.87 4.44
CA ASP A 394 -28.15 34.42 3.37
C ASP A 394 -28.74 33.17 2.67
N GLU A 395 -28.66 33.11 1.34
CA GLU A 395 -29.33 32.05 0.55
C GLU A 395 -28.79 30.66 0.87
N LYS A 396 -27.48 30.53 1.16
CA LYS A 396 -26.87 29.26 1.59
C LYS A 396 -27.44 28.80 2.92
N VAL A 397 -27.57 29.72 3.89
CA VAL A 397 -28.20 29.40 5.20
C VAL A 397 -29.65 28.99 5.03
N LYS A 398 -30.39 29.66 4.14
CA LYS A 398 -31.79 29.35 3.86
C LYS A 398 -31.96 27.95 3.28
N ILE A 399 -31.18 27.60 2.24
CA ILE A 399 -31.23 26.27 1.61
C ILE A 399 -30.89 25.18 2.62
N ILE A 400 -29.81 25.36 3.40
CA ILE A 400 -29.41 24.39 4.44
C ILE A 400 -30.51 24.26 5.50
N ALA A 401 -31.10 25.36 5.97
CA ALA A 401 -32.20 25.31 6.93
C ALA A 401 -33.43 24.57 6.39
N GLU A 402 -33.82 24.80 5.13
CA GLU A 402 -34.94 24.09 4.49
C GLU A 402 -34.67 22.58 4.36
N VAL A 403 -33.48 22.19 3.90
CA VAL A 403 -33.08 20.79 3.77
C VAL A 403 -33.07 20.10 5.13
N TYR A 404 -32.39 20.69 6.13
CA TYR A 404 -32.27 20.10 7.46
C TYR A 404 -33.60 20.03 8.20
N ALA A 405 -34.48 21.03 8.05
CA ALA A 405 -35.84 20.97 8.58
C ALA A 405 -36.60 19.77 7.98
N SER A 406 -36.52 19.59 6.66
CA SER A 406 -37.22 18.52 5.94
C SER A 406 -36.71 17.13 6.34
N ILE A 407 -35.40 16.91 6.35
CA ILE A 407 -34.83 15.59 6.72
C ILE A 407 -34.97 15.31 8.22
N SER A 408 -34.97 16.33 9.10
CA SER A 408 -35.20 16.13 10.54
C SER A 408 -36.61 15.65 10.84
N ARG A 409 -37.60 16.01 10.01
CA ARG A 409 -38.97 15.47 10.12
C ARG A 409 -39.04 13.98 9.84
N ALA A 410 -38.13 13.41 9.04
CA ALA A 410 -38.01 11.96 8.89
C ALA A 410 -37.87 11.27 10.27
N TYR A 411 -37.00 11.82 11.13
CA TYR A 411 -36.72 11.26 12.46
C TYR A 411 -37.78 11.58 13.52
N VAL A 412 -38.47 12.72 13.41
CA VAL A 412 -39.43 13.18 14.43
C VAL A 412 -40.86 12.75 14.13
N GLU A 413 -41.23 12.73 12.85
CA GLU A 413 -42.59 12.52 12.37
C GLU A 413 -42.75 11.19 11.62
N ASP A 414 -41.66 10.45 11.38
CA ASP A 414 -41.62 9.25 10.53
C ASP A 414 -42.14 9.53 9.10
N ALA A 415 -41.84 10.74 8.61
CA ALA A 415 -42.32 11.23 7.33
C ALA A 415 -41.72 10.40 6.17
N PRO A 416 -42.51 10.06 5.12
CA PRO A 416 -42.04 9.25 4.01
C PRO A 416 -41.01 9.99 3.17
N VAL A 417 -40.18 9.24 2.43
CA VAL A 417 -39.04 9.77 1.68
C VAL A 417 -39.45 10.78 0.61
N GLU A 418 -40.63 10.63 0.02
CA GLU A 418 -41.20 11.56 -0.96
C GLU A 418 -41.49 12.94 -0.36
N GLU A 419 -41.85 12.98 0.93
CA GLU A 419 -42.17 14.22 1.66
C GLU A 419 -40.94 14.86 2.33
N THR A 420 -39.79 14.20 2.34
CA THR A 420 -38.56 14.71 2.98
C THR A 420 -37.47 15.00 1.94
N ILE A 421 -36.87 13.96 1.38
CA ILE A 421 -35.77 14.01 0.42
C ILE A 421 -36.30 14.24 -1.00
N GLY A 422 -37.42 13.61 -1.37
CA GLY A 422 -38.03 13.70 -2.71
C GLY A 422 -38.51 15.10 -3.11
N LYS A 423 -38.51 16.06 -2.16
CA LYS A 423 -38.71 17.49 -2.45
C LYS A 423 -37.52 18.13 -3.17
N PHE A 424 -36.31 17.62 -2.94
CA PHE A 424 -35.06 18.21 -3.41
C PHE A 424 -34.41 17.41 -4.53
N LEU A 425 -34.77 16.15 -4.72
CA LEU A 425 -34.22 15.25 -5.74
C LEU A 425 -35.30 14.77 -6.70
N ASP A 426 -34.95 14.65 -7.99
CA ASP A 426 -35.79 13.98 -8.98
C ASP A 426 -35.62 12.45 -8.96
N GLU A 427 -36.30 11.75 -9.87
CA GLU A 427 -36.25 10.28 -9.98
C GLU A 427 -34.86 9.72 -10.32
N LYS A 428 -33.93 10.56 -10.78
CA LYS A 428 -32.54 10.19 -11.09
C LYS A 428 -31.56 10.65 -10.01
N GLU A 429 -32.06 11.17 -8.89
CA GLU A 429 -31.26 11.77 -7.82
C GLU A 429 -30.51 13.06 -8.23
N CYS A 430 -31.02 13.79 -9.23
CA CYS A 430 -30.54 15.15 -9.53
C CYS A 430 -31.22 16.17 -8.62
N LEU A 431 -30.46 17.17 -8.14
CA LEU A 431 -31.04 18.29 -7.40
C LEU A 431 -32.03 19.09 -8.25
N THR A 432 -33.23 19.30 -7.71
CA THR A 432 -34.28 20.14 -8.31
C THR A 432 -34.12 21.61 -7.94
N ILE A 433 -33.51 21.88 -6.78
CA ILE A 433 -33.12 23.20 -6.31
C ILE A 433 -31.84 23.68 -7.00
N LYS A 434 -31.76 24.98 -7.31
CA LYS A 434 -30.55 25.57 -7.88
C LYS A 434 -29.64 26.02 -6.73
N ILE A 435 -28.45 25.43 -6.63
CA ILE A 435 -27.41 25.81 -5.67
C ILE A 435 -26.23 26.36 -6.47
N GLU A 436 -25.76 27.56 -6.14
CA GLU A 436 -24.62 28.19 -6.81
C GLU A 436 -23.30 27.96 -6.07
N ASP A 437 -23.35 27.67 -4.77
CA ASP A 437 -22.18 27.33 -3.94
C ASP A 437 -21.90 25.82 -3.92
N MET A 438 -20.69 25.43 -4.28
CA MET A 438 -20.27 24.02 -4.36
C MET A 438 -20.24 23.33 -3.00
N GLU A 439 -19.74 24.01 -1.97
CA GLU A 439 -19.66 23.41 -0.63
C GLU A 439 -21.07 23.13 -0.10
N THR A 440 -22.02 24.01 -0.41
CA THR A 440 -23.44 23.79 -0.11
C THR A 440 -24.03 22.65 -0.92
N GLU A 441 -23.74 22.55 -2.23
CA GLU A 441 -24.24 21.45 -3.07
C GLU A 441 -23.72 20.09 -2.57
N ALA A 442 -22.41 20.00 -2.30
CA ALA A 442 -21.77 18.81 -1.75
C ALA A 442 -22.35 18.44 -0.38
N LEU A 443 -22.50 19.41 0.53
CA LEU A 443 -23.11 19.18 1.85
C LEU A 443 -24.56 18.71 1.74
N VAL A 444 -25.37 19.31 0.85
CA VAL A 444 -26.75 18.86 0.63
C VAL A 444 -26.76 17.41 0.16
N TYR A 445 -25.98 17.05 -0.86
CA TYR A 445 -25.88 15.66 -1.31
C TYR A 445 -25.40 14.72 -0.21
N GLN A 446 -24.41 15.13 0.59
CA GLN A 446 -23.90 14.34 1.71
C GLN A 446 -25.00 14.03 2.72
N MET A 447 -25.78 15.05 3.12
CA MET A 447 -26.82 14.88 4.12
C MET A 447 -28.02 14.10 3.60
N LEU A 448 -28.45 14.34 2.36
CA LEU A 448 -29.51 13.54 1.74
C LEU A 448 -29.07 12.07 1.59
N GLY A 449 -27.83 11.84 1.16
CA GLY A 449 -27.23 10.51 1.07
C GLY A 449 -27.15 9.81 2.42
N TYR A 450 -26.71 10.52 3.47
CA TYR A 450 -26.68 10.00 4.84
C TYR A 450 -28.07 9.55 5.30
N VAL A 451 -29.10 10.39 5.14
CA VAL A 451 -30.46 10.06 5.59
C VAL A 451 -31.11 8.96 4.75
N TYR A 452 -30.81 8.89 3.45
CA TYR A 452 -31.20 7.75 2.61
C TYR A 452 -30.71 6.42 3.19
N GLY A 453 -29.45 6.36 3.63
CA GLY A 453 -28.84 5.15 4.18
C GLY A 453 -29.27 4.88 5.62
N GLU A 454 -29.08 5.86 6.51
CA GLU A 454 -29.24 5.66 7.96
C GLU A 454 -30.69 5.51 8.38
N HIS A 455 -31.62 6.30 7.82
CA HIS A 455 -33.03 6.26 8.20
C HIS A 455 -33.86 5.41 7.24
N TYR A 456 -33.81 5.70 5.93
CA TYR A 456 -34.69 5.05 4.94
C TYR A 456 -34.17 3.69 4.43
N LYS A 457 -32.92 3.33 4.74
CA LYS A 457 -32.27 2.08 4.30
C LYS A 457 -32.24 1.91 2.77
N GLN A 458 -32.24 3.01 2.01
CA GLN A 458 -32.12 3.02 0.54
C GLN A 458 -30.65 3.17 0.14
N TYR A 459 -29.86 2.13 0.38
CA TYR A 459 -28.39 2.20 0.30
C TYR A 459 -27.84 2.53 -1.10
N VAL A 460 -28.48 2.05 -2.18
CA VAL A 460 -28.06 2.40 -3.55
C VAL A 460 -28.16 3.90 -3.81
N LYS A 461 -29.24 4.55 -3.36
CA LYS A 461 -29.41 6.01 -3.50
C LYS A 461 -28.48 6.78 -2.57
N SER A 462 -28.22 6.23 -1.38
CA SER A 462 -27.23 6.76 -0.44
C SER A 462 -25.84 6.84 -1.09
N VAL A 463 -25.36 5.72 -1.66
CA VAL A 463 -24.10 5.65 -2.40
C VAL A 463 -24.05 6.65 -3.55
N ARG A 464 -25.11 6.71 -4.38
CA ARG A 464 -25.20 7.68 -5.50
C ARG A 464 -25.05 9.13 -5.06
N CYS A 465 -25.74 9.53 -4.00
CA CYS A 465 -25.67 10.87 -3.45
C CYS A 465 -24.29 11.15 -2.82
N LEU A 466 -23.73 10.21 -2.08
CA LEU A 466 -22.45 10.38 -1.38
C LEU A 466 -21.25 10.38 -2.34
N ASN A 467 -21.26 9.55 -3.38
CA ASN A 467 -20.28 9.64 -4.47
C ASN A 467 -20.36 11.00 -5.16
N ARG A 468 -21.57 11.52 -5.39
CA ARG A 468 -21.74 12.86 -5.95
C ARG A 468 -21.24 13.93 -4.99
N ALA A 469 -21.51 13.81 -3.69
CA ALA A 469 -20.98 14.71 -2.67
C ALA A 469 -19.44 14.72 -2.67
N TYR A 470 -18.80 13.56 -2.73
CA TYR A 470 -17.33 13.46 -2.80
C TYR A 470 -16.80 14.00 -4.14
N ARG A 471 -17.49 13.76 -5.25
CA ARG A 471 -17.10 14.29 -6.57
C ARG A 471 -17.14 15.82 -6.63
N LEU A 472 -18.05 16.43 -5.89
CA LEU A 472 -18.20 17.88 -5.79
C LEU A 472 -17.31 18.50 -4.69
N GLY A 473 -17.17 17.79 -3.57
CA GLY A 473 -16.51 18.24 -2.36
C GLY A 473 -15.00 18.15 -2.44
N GLN A 474 -14.33 18.92 -1.58
CA GLN A 474 -12.88 18.83 -1.37
C GLN A 474 -12.51 18.27 0.00
N ASP A 475 -13.49 18.14 0.91
CA ASP A 475 -13.27 17.57 2.23
C ASP A 475 -13.32 16.04 2.14
N HIS A 476 -12.19 15.37 2.37
CA HIS A 476 -12.13 13.92 2.36
C HIS A 476 -12.96 13.28 3.49
N ALA A 477 -13.43 14.04 4.49
CA ALA A 477 -14.35 13.55 5.51
C ALA A 477 -15.65 12.96 4.93
N VAL A 478 -16.05 13.32 3.71
CA VAL A 478 -17.19 12.70 3.01
C VAL A 478 -16.99 11.19 2.82
N LEU A 479 -15.74 10.74 2.67
CA LEU A 479 -15.40 9.31 2.54
C LEU A 479 -15.82 8.50 3.76
N GLU A 480 -15.96 9.12 4.94
CA GLU A 480 -16.41 8.44 6.17
C GLU A 480 -17.85 7.97 5.98
N SER A 481 -18.71 8.86 5.52
CA SER A 481 -20.12 8.57 5.24
C SER A 481 -20.28 7.65 4.02
N LEU A 482 -19.48 7.85 2.97
CA LEU A 482 -19.50 7.00 1.76
C LEU A 482 -19.08 5.56 2.07
N GLY A 483 -18.00 5.37 2.83
CA GLY A 483 -17.55 4.05 3.29
C GLY A 483 -18.62 3.35 4.11
N CYS A 484 -19.28 4.05 5.04
CA CYS A 484 -20.40 3.49 5.79
C CYS A 484 -21.58 3.10 4.88
N ALA A 485 -21.90 3.91 3.86
CA ALA A 485 -22.97 3.59 2.92
C ALA A 485 -22.66 2.33 2.09
N TYR A 486 -21.43 2.18 1.61
CA TYR A 486 -20.98 0.97 0.92
C TYR A 486 -21.00 -0.26 1.84
N HIS A 487 -20.57 -0.14 3.09
CA HIS A 487 -20.65 -1.23 4.07
C HIS A 487 -22.10 -1.67 4.30
N LEU A 488 -23.00 -0.71 4.53
CA LEU A 488 -24.41 -0.98 4.76
C LEU A 488 -25.09 -1.59 3.53
N LEU A 489 -24.71 -1.16 2.32
CA LEU A 489 -25.12 -1.79 1.07
C LEU A 489 -24.63 -3.25 1.03
N ALA A 490 -23.36 -3.50 1.40
CA ALA A 490 -22.75 -4.81 1.39
C ALA A 490 -23.48 -5.82 2.30
N ILE A 491 -23.86 -5.39 3.50
CA ILE A 491 -24.51 -6.28 4.48
C ILE A 491 -26.04 -6.33 4.36
N HIS A 492 -26.65 -5.57 3.43
CA HIS A 492 -28.11 -5.40 3.38
C HIS A 492 -28.85 -6.74 3.27
N ASP A 493 -28.47 -7.56 2.31
CA ASP A 493 -29.08 -8.87 2.06
C ASP A 493 -28.56 -9.96 3.02
N ALA A 494 -27.49 -9.66 3.76
CA ALA A 494 -26.88 -10.53 4.77
C ALA A 494 -27.52 -10.37 6.16
N LEU A 495 -28.25 -9.30 6.42
CA LEU A 495 -28.81 -8.98 7.74
C LEU A 495 -30.07 -9.81 8.04
N ARG A 496 -30.04 -10.54 9.17
CA ARG A 496 -31.19 -11.32 9.66
C ARG A 496 -32.14 -10.48 10.51
N ALA A 497 -33.34 -11.01 10.73
CA ALA A 497 -34.35 -10.39 11.61
C ALA A 497 -33.91 -10.22 13.07
N ASP A 498 -32.91 -10.99 13.55
CA ASP A 498 -32.31 -10.86 14.88
C ASP A 498 -31.07 -9.94 14.92
N ASN A 499 -30.81 -9.19 13.84
CA ASN A 499 -29.65 -8.32 13.61
C ASN A 499 -28.30 -9.04 13.57
N THR A 500 -28.29 -10.37 13.37
CA THR A 500 -27.05 -11.09 13.04
C THR A 500 -26.76 -11.02 11.54
N ILE A 501 -25.48 -11.08 11.17
CA ILE A 501 -25.03 -10.98 9.77
C ILE A 501 -24.63 -12.38 9.28
N GLU A 502 -25.22 -12.82 8.17
CA GLU A 502 -24.80 -14.00 7.43
C GLU A 502 -23.61 -13.63 6.50
N ILE A 503 -22.39 -13.83 6.98
CA ILE A 503 -21.12 -13.40 6.33
C ILE A 503 -21.00 -13.81 4.84
N GLU A 504 -21.61 -14.91 4.45
CA GLU A 504 -21.58 -15.50 3.10
C GLU A 504 -22.54 -14.80 2.13
N LYS A 505 -23.53 -14.05 2.64
CA LYS A 505 -24.43 -13.22 1.84
C LYS A 505 -23.96 -11.77 1.73
N VAL A 506 -22.85 -11.43 2.37
CA VAL A 506 -22.29 -10.08 2.29
C VAL A 506 -21.80 -9.86 0.87
N ASP A 507 -22.29 -8.80 0.23
CA ASP A 507 -21.82 -8.39 -1.09
C ASP A 507 -20.38 -7.86 -0.99
N ARG A 508 -19.45 -8.73 -1.39
CA ARG A 508 -18.01 -8.47 -1.34
C ARG A 508 -17.58 -7.29 -2.21
N SER A 509 -18.27 -7.04 -3.34
CA SER A 509 -17.91 -5.92 -4.22
C SER A 509 -18.13 -4.57 -3.54
N SER A 510 -19.30 -4.39 -2.91
CA SER A 510 -19.58 -3.18 -2.13
C SER A 510 -18.71 -3.08 -0.88
N LEU A 511 -18.42 -4.21 -0.22
CA LEU A 511 -17.56 -4.24 0.97
C LEU A 511 -16.13 -3.80 0.63
N TYR A 512 -15.59 -4.22 -0.51
CA TYR A 512 -14.27 -3.83 -0.99
C TYR A 512 -14.17 -2.33 -1.32
N LYS A 513 -15.25 -1.72 -1.84
CA LYS A 513 -15.36 -0.27 -2.04
C LYS A 513 -15.45 0.50 -0.71
N ALA A 514 -16.14 -0.06 0.29
CA ALA A 514 -16.15 0.51 1.64
C ALA A 514 -14.74 0.54 2.23
N ARG A 515 -14.01 -0.57 2.10
CA ARG A 515 -12.61 -0.71 2.51
C ARG A 515 -11.73 0.37 1.84
N GLU A 516 -11.89 0.60 0.55
CA GLU A 516 -11.13 1.62 -0.19
C GLU A 516 -11.32 3.02 0.39
N CYS A 517 -12.57 3.42 0.68
CA CYS A 517 -12.87 4.70 1.33
C CYS A 517 -12.15 4.83 2.68
N PHE A 518 -12.16 3.76 3.50
CA PHE A 518 -11.54 3.77 4.81
C PHE A 518 -10.01 3.75 4.75
N LEU A 519 -9.40 3.07 3.78
CA LEU A 519 -7.95 3.09 3.60
C LEU A 519 -7.44 4.49 3.23
N ILE A 520 -8.14 5.21 2.34
CA ILE A 520 -7.81 6.61 1.99
C ILE A 520 -7.85 7.50 3.24
N LEU A 521 -8.89 7.35 4.08
CA LEU A 521 -9.00 8.10 5.33
C LEU A 521 -7.93 7.73 6.35
N LEU A 522 -7.59 6.45 6.50
CA LEU A 522 -6.56 6.01 7.44
C LEU A 522 -5.17 6.52 7.04
N ASP A 523 -4.92 6.74 5.76
CA ASP A 523 -3.68 7.35 5.25
C ASP A 523 -3.64 8.88 5.48
N LYS A 524 -4.76 9.57 5.20
CA LYS A 524 -4.84 11.04 5.26
C LYS A 524 -5.09 11.59 6.67
N ALA A 525 -5.95 10.97 7.47
CA ALA A 525 -6.34 11.53 8.76
C ALA A 525 -5.17 11.70 9.75
N ASP A 526 -5.16 12.80 10.50
CA ASP A 526 -4.32 12.90 11.69
C ASP A 526 -4.93 12.17 12.90
N GLU A 527 -4.14 12.02 13.97
CA GLU A 527 -4.56 11.26 15.16
C GLU A 527 -5.84 11.84 15.80
N LEU A 528 -6.02 13.16 15.78
CA LEU A 528 -7.18 13.81 16.39
C LEU A 528 -8.46 13.44 15.63
N TYR A 529 -8.45 13.53 14.30
CA TYR A 529 -9.59 13.14 13.50
C TYR A 529 -9.84 11.63 13.58
N LEU A 530 -8.78 10.81 13.56
CA LEU A 530 -8.88 9.35 13.70
C LEU A 530 -9.59 8.95 15.01
N GLN A 531 -9.28 9.60 16.13
CA GLN A 531 -9.96 9.36 17.40
C GLN A 531 -11.47 9.67 17.32
N ALA A 532 -11.83 10.79 16.69
CA ALA A 532 -13.22 11.19 16.51
C ALA A 532 -13.98 10.23 15.57
N MET A 533 -13.36 9.83 14.46
CA MET A 533 -13.90 8.85 13.51
C MET A 533 -14.13 7.49 14.20
N MET A 534 -13.17 7.00 15.00
CA MET A 534 -13.32 5.74 15.74
C MET A 534 -14.46 5.77 16.77
N LYS A 535 -14.76 6.96 17.32
CA LYS A 535 -15.88 7.14 18.24
C LYS A 535 -17.25 7.13 17.53
N ARG A 536 -17.33 7.67 16.30
CA ARG A 536 -18.59 7.71 15.52
C ARG A 536 -18.84 6.42 14.75
N GLU A 537 -17.88 6.02 13.92
CA GLU A 537 -18.03 5.00 12.89
C GLU A 537 -17.05 3.83 13.05
N GLY A 538 -16.23 3.83 14.11
CA GLY A 538 -15.18 2.82 14.32
C GLY A 538 -15.69 1.38 14.31
N GLY A 539 -16.94 1.13 14.74
CA GLY A 539 -17.55 -0.20 14.64
C GLY A 539 -17.78 -0.66 13.20
N ILE A 540 -18.27 0.22 12.32
CA ILE A 540 -18.50 -0.09 10.90
C ILE A 540 -17.16 -0.29 10.18
N ILE A 541 -16.18 0.56 10.46
CA ILE A 541 -14.82 0.45 9.91
C ILE A 541 -14.22 -0.91 10.29
N TYR A 542 -14.28 -1.26 11.58
CA TYR A 542 -13.76 -2.51 12.09
C TYR A 542 -14.49 -3.74 11.52
N ASP A 543 -15.81 -3.68 11.39
CA ASP A 543 -16.62 -4.75 10.83
C ASP A 543 -16.34 -4.95 9.34
N THR A 544 -16.04 -3.88 8.61
CA THR A 544 -15.63 -3.94 7.21
C THR A 544 -14.38 -4.81 7.06
N PHE A 545 -13.32 -4.50 7.80
CA PHE A 545 -12.09 -5.30 7.79
C PHE A 545 -12.29 -6.71 8.34
N PHE A 546 -13.22 -6.91 9.27
CA PHE A 546 -13.53 -8.23 9.83
C PHE A 546 -14.19 -9.12 8.79
N PHE A 547 -15.17 -8.59 8.05
CA PHE A 547 -15.86 -9.34 7.00
C PHE A 547 -14.93 -9.66 5.83
N GLU A 548 -14.05 -8.74 5.44
CA GLU A 548 -12.96 -8.95 4.47
C GLU A 548 -11.89 -9.95 4.94
N GLN A 549 -11.96 -10.43 6.20
CA GLN A 549 -10.94 -11.30 6.81
C GLN A 549 -9.54 -10.65 6.83
N ASP A 550 -9.48 -9.32 6.94
CA ASP A 550 -8.23 -8.58 7.01
C ASP A 550 -7.68 -8.55 8.44
N ASN A 551 -7.14 -9.70 8.86
CA ASN A 551 -6.61 -9.91 10.21
C ASN A 551 -5.61 -8.82 10.62
N TYR A 552 -4.81 -8.31 9.68
CA TYR A 552 -3.85 -7.23 9.91
C TYR A 552 -4.55 -5.96 10.43
N ARG A 553 -5.60 -5.50 9.74
CA ARG A 553 -6.35 -4.29 10.12
C ARG A 553 -7.14 -4.48 11.41
N ILE A 554 -7.64 -5.69 11.65
CA ILE A 554 -8.30 -6.03 12.92
C ILE A 554 -7.34 -5.89 14.10
N LEU A 555 -6.13 -6.42 13.99
CA LEU A 555 -5.15 -6.35 15.07
C LEU A 555 -4.65 -4.92 15.30
N THR A 556 -4.43 -4.15 14.24
CA THR A 556 -3.87 -2.78 14.31
C THR A 556 -4.89 -1.72 14.74
N LEU A 557 -6.17 -1.82 14.34
CA LEU A 557 -7.19 -0.83 14.67
C LEU A 557 -7.78 -1.03 16.07
N TYR A 558 -7.75 -2.25 16.60
CA TYR A 558 -8.39 -2.58 17.88
C TYR A 558 -7.94 -1.69 19.07
N PRO A 559 -6.65 -1.43 19.31
CA PRO A 559 -6.22 -0.59 20.44
C PRO A 559 -6.81 0.83 20.39
N THR A 560 -6.85 1.42 19.20
CA THR A 560 -7.43 2.76 18.99
C THR A 560 -8.95 2.72 19.09
N LEU A 561 -9.59 1.68 18.55
CA LEU A 561 -11.04 1.50 18.61
C LEU A 561 -11.54 1.31 20.05
N ILE A 562 -10.95 0.41 20.84
CA ILE A 562 -11.43 0.10 22.20
C ILE A 562 -11.28 1.30 23.15
N LYS A 563 -10.25 2.13 22.92
CA LYS A 563 -9.99 3.39 23.65
C LYS A 563 -11.03 4.46 23.35
N ASN A 564 -11.44 4.61 22.08
CA ASN A 564 -12.29 5.72 21.62
C ASN A 564 -13.78 5.35 21.46
N SER A 565 -14.10 4.05 21.43
CA SER A 565 -15.47 3.55 21.28
C SER A 565 -16.39 3.98 22.42
N PRO A 566 -17.71 4.08 22.14
CA PRO A 566 -18.72 4.35 23.16
C PRO A 566 -18.60 3.40 24.36
N ASN A 567 -18.91 3.88 25.56
CA ASN A 567 -18.87 3.06 26.78
C ASN A 567 -20.11 2.14 26.90
N ASP A 568 -20.36 1.36 25.85
CA ASP A 568 -21.39 0.34 25.78
C ASP A 568 -20.73 -1.04 25.91
N VAL A 569 -21.12 -1.79 26.94
CA VAL A 569 -20.52 -3.09 27.27
C VAL A 569 -20.73 -4.12 26.15
N LYS A 570 -21.88 -4.09 25.46
CA LYS A 570 -22.19 -5.04 24.39
C LYS A 570 -21.34 -4.77 23.16
N ILE A 571 -21.18 -3.50 22.79
CA ILE A 571 -20.32 -3.09 21.66
C ILE A 571 -18.86 -3.43 21.95
N LYS A 572 -18.36 -3.07 23.15
CA LYS A 572 -16.97 -3.35 23.51
C LYS A 572 -16.68 -4.85 23.60
N ARG A 573 -17.63 -5.65 24.12
CA ARG A 573 -17.53 -7.12 24.11
C ARG A 573 -17.45 -7.66 22.68
N ASP A 574 -18.24 -7.13 21.74
CA ASP A 574 -18.20 -7.58 20.35
C ASP A 574 -16.84 -7.30 19.68
N PHE A 575 -16.28 -6.11 19.89
CA PHE A 575 -14.93 -5.76 19.42
C PHE A 575 -13.85 -6.66 20.05
N GLU A 576 -13.91 -6.85 21.37
CA GLU A 576 -13.01 -7.76 22.09
C GLU A 576 -13.12 -9.19 21.58
N MET A 577 -14.32 -9.69 21.30
CA MET A 577 -14.51 -11.05 20.78
C MET A 577 -13.94 -11.21 19.38
N LYS A 578 -14.15 -10.25 18.48
CA LYS A 578 -13.59 -10.25 17.12
C LYS A 578 -12.05 -10.22 17.17
N TYR A 579 -11.47 -9.31 17.95
CA TYR A 579 -10.02 -9.25 18.16
C TYR A 579 -9.47 -10.54 18.75
N ALA A 580 -10.07 -11.02 19.85
CA ALA A 580 -9.64 -12.21 20.56
C ALA A 580 -9.65 -13.45 19.66
N LYS A 581 -10.70 -13.63 18.84
CA LYS A 581 -10.77 -14.77 17.89
C LYS A 581 -9.61 -14.77 16.90
N ILE A 582 -9.18 -13.61 16.40
CA ILE A 582 -8.02 -13.50 15.50
C ILE A 582 -6.72 -13.79 16.25
N VAL A 583 -6.50 -13.17 17.42
CA VAL A 583 -5.29 -13.41 18.24
C VAL A 583 -5.16 -14.89 18.60
N CYS A 584 -6.27 -15.54 18.95
CA CYS A 584 -6.31 -16.93 19.38
C CYS A 584 -5.85 -17.91 18.28
N GLN A 585 -5.98 -17.55 17.01
CA GLN A 585 -5.47 -18.36 15.88
C GLN A 585 -3.95 -18.52 15.91
N SER A 586 -3.21 -17.62 16.58
CA SER A 586 -1.76 -17.77 16.80
C SER A 586 -1.39 -18.88 17.79
N GLY A 587 -2.37 -19.47 18.49
CA GLY A 587 -2.15 -20.48 19.53
C GLY A 587 -1.75 -19.90 20.89
N TYR A 588 -1.90 -18.58 21.10
CA TYR A 588 -1.70 -17.94 22.40
C TYR A 588 -2.64 -16.74 22.57
N ILE A 589 -3.22 -16.58 23.75
CA ILE A 589 -4.01 -15.39 24.10
C ILE A 589 -3.87 -15.03 25.58
N ASN A 590 -3.62 -13.75 25.87
CA ASN A 590 -3.64 -13.25 27.24
C ASN A 590 -5.04 -12.73 27.62
N LEU A 591 -5.88 -13.62 28.18
CA LEU A 591 -7.26 -13.29 28.58
C LEU A 591 -7.36 -12.19 29.66
N THR A 592 -6.27 -11.83 30.34
CA THR A 592 -6.28 -10.76 31.36
C THR A 592 -6.39 -9.36 30.75
N GLN A 593 -6.09 -9.21 29.45
CA GLN A 593 -6.17 -7.95 28.71
C GLN A 593 -7.61 -7.59 28.30
N PHE A 594 -8.56 -8.49 28.54
CA PHE A 594 -9.94 -8.37 28.09
C PHE A 594 -10.87 -8.10 29.28
N HIS A 595 -11.59 -6.98 29.22
CA HIS A 595 -12.36 -6.48 30.36
C HIS A 595 -13.88 -6.64 30.18
N TYR A 596 -14.35 -6.78 28.95
CA TYR A 596 -15.78 -6.84 28.60
C TYR A 596 -16.24 -8.25 28.21
N LEU A 597 -15.30 -9.19 28.01
CA LEU A 597 -15.60 -10.61 27.82
C LEU A 597 -16.27 -11.26 29.03
N THR A 598 -17.30 -12.06 28.76
CA THR A 598 -17.97 -12.89 29.75
C THR A 598 -17.13 -14.11 30.12
N GLU A 599 -17.51 -14.81 31.19
CA GLU A 599 -16.83 -16.06 31.56
C GLU A 599 -17.02 -17.16 30.50
N GLU A 600 -18.17 -17.20 29.81
CA GLU A 600 -18.40 -18.14 28.70
C GLU A 600 -17.46 -17.84 27.52
N ASP A 601 -17.23 -16.55 27.22
CA ASP A 601 -16.28 -16.12 26.19
C ASP A 601 -14.84 -16.53 26.52
N LYS A 602 -14.42 -16.32 27.78
CA LYS A 602 -13.08 -16.70 28.23
C LYS A 602 -12.88 -18.22 28.19
N ILE A 603 -13.93 -18.99 28.52
CA ILE A 603 -13.90 -20.45 28.39
C ILE A 603 -13.74 -20.84 26.91
N LEU A 604 -14.54 -20.25 26.01
CA LEU A 604 -14.43 -20.47 24.57
C LEU A 604 -13.02 -20.17 24.07
N LEU A 605 -12.50 -18.98 24.35
CA LEU A 605 -11.18 -18.55 23.88
C LEU A 605 -10.04 -19.40 24.45
N SER A 606 -10.11 -19.80 25.73
CA SER A 606 -9.11 -20.72 26.32
C SER A 606 -9.11 -22.11 25.66
N ILE A 607 -10.25 -22.55 25.14
CA ILE A 607 -10.33 -23.82 24.41
C ILE A 607 -9.78 -23.65 23.01
N LEU A 608 -10.20 -22.60 22.29
CA LEU A 608 -9.68 -22.28 20.97
C LEU A 608 -8.15 -22.12 21.00
N GLU A 609 -7.60 -21.50 22.06
CA GLU A 609 -6.16 -21.34 22.26
C GLU A 609 -5.46 -22.70 22.29
N GLU A 610 -5.96 -23.63 23.13
CA GLU A 610 -5.37 -24.96 23.25
C GLU A 610 -5.55 -25.79 21.98
N GLU A 611 -6.68 -25.66 21.30
CA GLU A 611 -6.93 -26.33 20.01
C GLU A 611 -5.97 -25.81 18.93
N HIS A 612 -5.84 -24.49 18.77
CA HIS A 612 -4.92 -23.87 17.82
C HIS A 612 -3.45 -24.15 18.17
N ALA A 613 -3.06 -24.05 19.45
CA ALA A 613 -1.71 -24.40 19.90
C ALA A 613 -1.37 -25.86 19.57
N MET A 614 -2.33 -26.77 19.75
CA MET A 614 -2.16 -28.18 19.38
C MET A 614 -2.06 -28.35 17.86
N LEU A 615 -2.89 -27.65 17.08
CA LEU A 615 -2.79 -27.67 15.61
C LEU A 615 -1.44 -27.13 15.13
N HIS A 616 -0.92 -26.03 15.67
CA HIS A 616 0.43 -25.53 15.35
C HIS A 616 1.56 -26.53 15.66
N ILE A 617 1.36 -27.40 16.66
CA ILE A 617 2.30 -28.48 16.95
C ILE A 617 2.21 -29.58 15.89
N LEU A 618 1.00 -29.89 15.41
CA LEU A 618 0.68 -31.02 14.53
C LEU A 618 0.86 -30.70 13.04
N ASP A 619 0.50 -29.49 12.63
CA ASP A 619 0.54 -29.05 11.24
C ASP A 619 1.99 -28.84 10.76
N PHE A 620 2.21 -29.04 9.46
CA PHE A 620 3.48 -28.77 8.75
C PHE A 620 4.72 -29.54 9.24
N LYS A 621 4.56 -30.55 10.11
CA LYS A 621 5.66 -31.40 10.59
C LYS A 621 5.56 -32.83 10.05
N ASN A 622 6.73 -33.43 9.82
CA ASN A 622 6.81 -34.82 9.40
C ASN A 622 6.16 -35.72 10.46
N PRO A 623 5.16 -36.56 10.10
CA PRO A 623 4.48 -37.47 11.02
C PRO A 623 5.45 -38.37 11.81
N GLU A 624 6.58 -38.77 11.23
CA GLU A 624 7.59 -39.56 11.94
C GLU A 624 8.28 -38.78 13.07
N VAL A 625 8.47 -37.47 12.91
CA VAL A 625 9.04 -36.61 13.95
C VAL A 625 8.03 -36.43 15.08
N LEU A 626 6.76 -36.23 14.74
CA LEU A 626 5.68 -36.12 15.72
C LEU A 626 5.51 -37.40 16.55
N ARG A 627 5.57 -38.58 15.90
CA ARG A 627 5.49 -39.88 16.59
C ARG A 627 6.64 -40.14 17.57
N ARG A 628 7.78 -39.46 17.42
CA ARG A 628 8.91 -39.57 18.35
C ARG A 628 8.69 -38.79 19.66
N ASN A 629 7.71 -37.90 19.71
CA ASN A 629 7.36 -37.16 20.93
C ASN A 629 6.46 -38.02 21.82
N SER A 630 7.03 -38.62 22.87
CA SER A 630 6.35 -39.59 23.74
C SER A 630 5.10 -39.05 24.43
N ASP A 631 5.03 -37.73 24.64
CA ASP A 631 3.96 -37.12 25.43
C ASP A 631 2.84 -36.55 24.54
N LEU A 632 3.01 -36.57 23.21
CA LEU A 632 2.08 -35.94 22.28
C LEU A 632 0.70 -36.60 22.28
N ASP A 633 0.64 -37.94 22.39
CA ASP A 633 -0.60 -38.72 22.51
C ASP A 633 -1.43 -38.27 23.73
N GLN A 634 -0.78 -38.16 24.90
CA GLN A 634 -1.43 -37.72 26.14
C GLN A 634 -1.85 -36.25 26.08
N LYS A 635 -1.02 -35.38 25.50
CA LYS A 635 -1.33 -33.94 25.35
C LYS A 635 -2.52 -33.72 24.41
N LEU A 636 -2.55 -34.38 23.25
CA LEU A 636 -3.67 -34.31 22.31
C LEU A 636 -4.97 -34.81 22.96
N TYR A 637 -4.90 -35.94 23.68
CA TYR A 637 -6.06 -36.48 24.39
C TYR A 637 -6.58 -35.53 25.49
N ALA A 638 -5.67 -34.86 26.21
CA ALA A 638 -6.02 -33.90 27.23
C ALA A 638 -6.76 -32.68 26.65
N VAL A 639 -6.28 -32.12 25.54
CA VAL A 639 -6.94 -31.00 24.83
C VAL A 639 -8.35 -31.39 24.38
N LEU A 640 -8.49 -32.54 23.70
CA LEU A 640 -9.80 -33.05 23.27
C LEU A 640 -10.77 -33.21 24.44
N ASN A 641 -10.33 -33.86 25.52
CA ASN A 641 -11.18 -34.09 26.69
C ASN A 641 -11.57 -32.77 27.39
N LYS A 642 -10.68 -31.77 27.41
CA LYS A 642 -10.99 -30.44 27.94
C LYS A 642 -12.04 -29.74 27.08
N ALA A 643 -11.85 -29.69 25.77
CA ALA A 643 -12.78 -29.10 24.82
C ALA A 643 -14.18 -29.75 24.93
N GLU A 644 -14.25 -31.08 24.88
CA GLU A 644 -15.48 -31.87 25.00
C GLU A 644 -16.29 -31.56 26.28
N ARG A 645 -15.61 -31.55 27.43
CA ARG A 645 -16.25 -31.25 28.73
C ARG A 645 -16.77 -29.82 28.84
N SER A 646 -16.23 -28.94 28.02
CA SER A 646 -16.49 -27.51 28.11
C SER A 646 -17.53 -27.03 27.10
N LEU A 647 -17.88 -27.83 26.08
CA LEU A 647 -18.93 -27.52 25.10
C LEU A 647 -20.25 -27.07 25.76
N ALA A 648 -20.68 -27.73 26.85
CA ALA A 648 -21.91 -27.36 27.56
C ALA A 648 -21.85 -26.03 28.32
N LYS A 649 -20.67 -25.41 28.42
CA LYS A 649 -20.41 -24.12 29.07
C LYS A 649 -20.15 -22.99 28.06
N ILE A 650 -20.24 -23.31 26.77
CA ILE A 650 -20.04 -22.37 25.66
C ILE A 650 -21.42 -22.09 25.05
N ASP A 651 -21.65 -20.83 24.68
CA ASP A 651 -22.84 -20.41 23.95
C ASP A 651 -23.10 -21.31 22.73
N GLU A 652 -24.35 -21.71 22.54
CA GLU A 652 -24.76 -22.67 21.51
C GLU A 652 -24.35 -22.21 20.09
N LYS A 653 -24.41 -20.90 19.81
CA LYS A 653 -24.03 -20.34 18.51
C LYS A 653 -22.53 -20.45 18.24
N GLU A 654 -21.72 -20.38 19.29
CA GLU A 654 -20.25 -20.40 19.20
C GLU A 654 -19.67 -21.83 19.22
N GLN A 655 -20.44 -22.83 19.66
CA GLN A 655 -20.00 -24.24 19.70
C GLN A 655 -19.62 -24.80 18.32
N LEU A 656 -20.13 -24.22 17.22
CA LEU A 656 -19.77 -24.67 15.87
C LEU A 656 -18.27 -24.55 15.59
N LEU A 657 -17.63 -23.47 16.06
CA LEU A 657 -16.20 -23.22 15.84
C LEU A 657 -15.33 -24.28 16.56
N VAL A 658 -15.61 -24.52 17.85
CA VAL A 658 -14.91 -25.55 18.64
C VAL A 658 -15.13 -26.93 18.03
N ARG A 659 -16.37 -27.26 17.68
CA ARG A 659 -16.69 -28.56 17.08
C ARG A 659 -15.98 -28.75 15.75
N ALA A 660 -15.87 -27.72 14.91
CA ALA A 660 -15.12 -27.78 13.66
C ALA A 660 -13.63 -28.10 13.89
N LEU A 661 -12.98 -27.47 14.88
CA LEU A 661 -11.58 -27.74 15.21
C LEU A 661 -11.37 -29.14 15.80
N LEU A 662 -12.31 -29.65 16.59
CA LEU A 662 -12.29 -31.03 17.10
C LEU A 662 -12.16 -32.07 15.98
N PHE A 663 -12.77 -31.88 14.80
CA PHE A 663 -12.60 -32.81 13.67
C PHE A 663 -11.14 -32.95 13.24
N ASN A 664 -10.41 -31.84 13.13
CA ASN A 664 -8.99 -31.86 12.77
C ASN A 664 -8.15 -32.59 13.83
N LEU A 665 -8.39 -32.31 15.12
CA LEU A 665 -7.69 -32.98 16.22
C LEU A 665 -7.99 -34.48 16.28
N TYR A 666 -9.26 -34.88 16.07
CA TYR A 666 -9.66 -36.29 16.00
C TYR A 666 -9.05 -37.02 14.80
N ARG A 667 -8.88 -36.34 13.65
CA ARG A 667 -8.18 -36.89 12.49
C ARG A 667 -6.72 -37.16 12.82
N TRP A 668 -6.04 -36.20 13.46
CA TRP A 668 -4.65 -36.37 13.89
C TRP A 668 -4.48 -37.53 14.89
N GLY A 669 -5.40 -37.67 15.86
CA GLY A 669 -5.40 -38.80 16.78
C GLY A 669 -5.54 -40.16 16.09
N LYS A 670 -6.39 -40.24 15.07
CA LYS A 670 -6.50 -41.43 14.21
C LYS A 670 -5.21 -41.68 13.41
N TYR A 671 -4.68 -40.66 12.74
CA TYR A 671 -3.57 -40.80 11.81
C TYR A 671 -2.21 -41.08 12.50
N LEU A 672 -1.95 -40.46 13.65
CA LEU A 672 -0.71 -40.65 14.40
C LEU A 672 -0.74 -41.86 15.32
N PHE A 673 -1.87 -42.12 15.98
CA PHE A 673 -1.97 -43.06 17.11
C PHE A 673 -3.00 -44.19 16.89
N GLY A 674 -3.71 -44.22 15.77
CA GLY A 674 -4.67 -45.28 15.45
C GLY A 674 -5.95 -45.25 16.26
N TRP A 675 -6.32 -44.09 16.83
CA TRP A 675 -7.55 -43.96 17.62
C TRP A 675 -8.81 -44.21 16.77
N ASN A 676 -9.84 -44.79 17.40
CA ASN A 676 -11.16 -44.92 16.79
C ASN A 676 -12.00 -43.67 17.07
N THR A 677 -11.95 -42.69 16.16
CA THR A 677 -12.53 -41.35 16.37
C THR A 677 -13.81 -41.09 15.56
N ILE A 678 -14.19 -41.97 14.63
CA ILE A 678 -15.33 -41.78 13.72
C ILE A 678 -16.65 -41.60 14.49
N PHE A 679 -16.88 -42.38 15.54
CA PHE A 679 -18.08 -42.24 16.37
C PHE A 679 -18.20 -40.84 17.00
N ASN A 680 -17.08 -40.28 17.46
CA ASN A 680 -17.08 -38.94 18.04
C ASN A 680 -17.36 -37.88 16.95
N MET A 681 -16.70 -37.99 15.79
CA MET A 681 -16.93 -37.10 14.65
C MET A 681 -18.40 -37.10 14.19
N GLU A 682 -19.03 -38.28 14.03
CA GLU A 682 -20.46 -38.39 13.66
C GLU A 682 -21.37 -37.71 14.69
N ARG A 683 -21.08 -37.84 15.98
CA ARG A 683 -21.81 -37.14 17.05
C ARG A 683 -21.69 -35.61 16.94
N HIS A 684 -20.54 -35.08 16.53
CA HIS A 684 -20.42 -33.64 16.26
C HIS A 684 -21.12 -33.25 14.95
N LEU A 685 -21.08 -34.10 13.93
CA LEU A 685 -21.80 -33.88 12.68
C LEU A 685 -23.32 -33.79 12.90
N GLU A 686 -23.91 -34.59 13.80
CA GLU A 686 -25.34 -34.46 14.16
C GLU A 686 -25.69 -33.07 14.68
N TYR A 687 -24.79 -32.43 15.42
CA TYR A 687 -24.97 -31.05 15.87
C TYR A 687 -24.84 -30.07 14.70
N ILE A 688 -23.83 -30.24 13.85
CA ILE A 688 -23.60 -29.41 12.66
C ILE A 688 -24.78 -29.52 11.68
N ARG A 689 -25.40 -30.70 11.51
CA ARG A 689 -26.61 -30.87 10.70
C ARG A 689 -27.82 -30.08 11.21
N LYS A 690 -27.88 -29.84 12.53
CA LYS A 690 -28.99 -29.09 13.15
C LYS A 690 -28.74 -27.58 13.16
N ASN A 691 -27.47 -27.17 13.29
CA ASN A 691 -27.11 -25.79 13.61
C ASN A 691 -26.20 -25.12 12.57
N GLY A 692 -25.49 -25.91 11.75
CA GLY A 692 -24.61 -25.45 10.68
C GLY A 692 -25.33 -25.36 9.34
N LYS A 693 -24.63 -24.78 8.35
CA LYS A 693 -25.14 -24.60 6.98
C LYS A 693 -24.90 -25.84 6.12
N GLU A 694 -25.60 -25.92 4.99
CA GLU A 694 -25.56 -27.08 4.09
C GLU A 694 -24.14 -27.37 3.59
N GLU A 695 -23.37 -26.35 3.22
CA GLU A 695 -21.99 -26.46 2.75
C GLU A 695 -21.06 -26.99 3.86
N MET A 696 -21.24 -26.53 5.09
CA MET A 696 -20.51 -27.01 6.26
C MET A 696 -20.84 -28.48 6.56
N VAL A 697 -22.11 -28.86 6.44
CA VAL A 697 -22.54 -30.25 6.57
C VAL A 697 -21.89 -31.13 5.51
N ILE A 698 -21.94 -30.72 4.23
CA ILE A 698 -21.28 -31.43 3.12
C ILE A 698 -19.78 -31.59 3.37
N THR A 699 -19.15 -30.52 3.85
CA THR A 699 -17.71 -30.48 4.16
C THR A 699 -17.35 -31.53 5.21
N PHE A 700 -18.04 -31.57 6.35
CA PHE A 700 -17.74 -32.52 7.42
C PHE A 700 -18.21 -33.95 7.12
N GLU A 701 -19.24 -34.13 6.29
CA GLU A 701 -19.60 -35.44 5.74
C GLU A 701 -18.49 -35.99 4.85
N ASN A 702 -17.93 -35.15 3.97
CA ASN A 702 -16.79 -35.51 3.14
C ASN A 702 -15.53 -35.75 3.99
N PHE A 703 -15.33 -34.99 5.06
CA PHE A 703 -14.19 -35.15 5.97
C PHE A 703 -14.24 -36.47 6.75
N ILE A 704 -15.42 -36.89 7.23
CA ILE A 704 -15.59 -38.21 7.86
C ILE A 704 -15.35 -39.32 6.84
N TYR A 705 -15.81 -39.11 5.60
CA TYR A 705 -15.59 -40.06 4.51
C TYR A 705 -14.10 -40.20 4.16
N GLU A 706 -13.35 -39.09 4.06
CA GLU A 706 -11.88 -39.04 3.96
C GLU A 706 -11.24 -39.87 5.06
N CYS A 707 -11.70 -39.73 6.31
CA CYS A 707 -11.13 -40.47 7.42
C CYS A 707 -11.41 -41.98 7.35
N SER A 708 -12.32 -42.47 6.51
CA SER A 708 -12.82 -43.85 6.53
C SER A 708 -12.60 -44.64 5.24
N HIS A 709 -12.12 -43.98 4.17
CA HIS A 709 -11.95 -44.55 2.84
C HIS A 709 -10.56 -44.22 2.29
N GLU A 710 -10.20 -44.85 1.16
CA GLU A 710 -8.95 -44.55 0.48
C GLU A 710 -8.97 -43.12 -0.11
N PRO A 711 -7.82 -42.43 -0.20
CA PRO A 711 -7.74 -41.05 -0.67
C PRO A 711 -8.39 -40.82 -2.04
N GLU A 712 -8.28 -41.77 -2.98
CA GLU A 712 -8.85 -41.66 -4.32
C GLU A 712 -10.39 -41.65 -4.31
N GLU A 713 -11.01 -42.48 -3.47
CA GLU A 713 -12.47 -42.52 -3.32
C GLU A 713 -12.99 -41.24 -2.64
N ALA A 714 -12.24 -40.76 -1.64
CA ALA A 714 -12.56 -39.51 -0.97
C ALA A 714 -12.45 -38.31 -1.92
N GLU A 715 -11.39 -38.25 -2.73
CA GLU A 715 -11.20 -37.20 -3.74
C GLU A 715 -12.38 -37.12 -4.71
N GLU A 716 -12.82 -38.26 -5.27
CA GLU A 716 -13.96 -38.29 -6.18
C GLU A 716 -15.22 -37.72 -5.52
N ARG A 717 -15.43 -38.02 -4.24
CA ARG A 717 -16.55 -37.49 -3.47
C ARG A 717 -16.46 -35.97 -3.30
N TYR A 718 -15.29 -35.43 -2.93
CA TYR A 718 -15.08 -33.99 -2.80
C TYR A 718 -15.38 -33.25 -4.12
N ILE A 719 -14.83 -33.75 -5.23
CA ILE A 719 -15.06 -33.18 -6.57
C ILE A 719 -16.55 -33.25 -6.96
N ASN A 720 -17.21 -34.38 -6.68
CA ASN A 720 -18.63 -34.55 -6.99
C ASN A 720 -19.54 -33.64 -6.15
N SER A 721 -19.18 -33.37 -4.88
CA SER A 721 -19.91 -32.41 -4.04
C SER A 721 -19.84 -31.00 -4.61
N TRP A 722 -18.64 -30.53 -4.98
CA TRP A 722 -18.48 -29.21 -5.60
C TRP A 722 -19.18 -29.12 -6.96
N LYS A 723 -19.08 -30.15 -7.83
CA LYS A 723 -19.78 -30.15 -9.12
C LYS A 723 -21.31 -30.08 -8.99
N LYS A 724 -21.87 -30.66 -7.93
CA LYS A 724 -23.32 -30.61 -7.67
C LYS A 724 -23.75 -29.25 -7.12
N ASN A 725 -22.92 -28.63 -6.29
CA ASN A 725 -23.16 -27.34 -5.66
C ASN A 725 -21.92 -26.43 -5.85
N PRO A 726 -21.71 -25.84 -7.04
CA PRO A 726 -20.51 -25.05 -7.29
C PRO A 726 -20.48 -23.77 -6.44
N CYS A 727 -19.57 -23.71 -5.47
CA CYS A 727 -19.28 -22.52 -4.66
C CYS A 727 -17.81 -22.51 -4.21
N PHE A 728 -17.32 -21.34 -3.80
CA PHE A 728 -15.93 -21.15 -3.41
C PHE A 728 -15.56 -21.90 -2.13
N GLU A 729 -16.50 -22.07 -1.20
CA GLU A 729 -16.33 -22.84 0.04
C GLU A 729 -15.98 -24.30 -0.25
N LEU A 730 -16.78 -24.96 -1.10
CA LEU A 730 -16.53 -26.35 -1.46
C LEU A 730 -15.28 -26.49 -2.34
N TRP A 731 -14.94 -25.49 -3.16
CA TRP A 731 -13.67 -25.43 -3.87
C TRP A 731 -12.48 -25.38 -2.90
N LYS A 732 -12.53 -24.50 -1.89
CA LYS A 732 -11.51 -24.39 -0.83
C LYS A 732 -11.35 -25.71 -0.08
N GLU A 733 -12.43 -26.45 0.14
CA GLU A 733 -12.35 -27.75 0.82
C GLU A 733 -11.64 -28.84 0.00
N ILE A 734 -11.75 -28.83 -1.34
CA ILE A 734 -10.92 -29.70 -2.19
C ILE A 734 -9.44 -29.33 -2.02
N LEU A 735 -9.12 -28.04 -2.04
CA LEU A 735 -7.76 -27.57 -1.82
C LEU A 735 -7.22 -27.99 -0.44
N GLN A 736 -8.02 -27.84 0.63
CA GLN A 736 -7.63 -28.28 1.96
C GLN A 736 -7.49 -29.81 2.04
N PHE A 737 -8.34 -30.58 1.36
CA PHE A 737 -8.19 -32.04 1.23
C PHE A 737 -6.83 -32.39 0.61
N TYR A 738 -6.43 -31.73 -0.48
CA TYR A 738 -5.11 -31.96 -1.10
C TYR A 738 -3.95 -31.60 -0.16
N LYS A 739 -4.05 -30.48 0.55
CA LYS A 739 -3.05 -30.08 1.56
C LYS A 739 -2.93 -31.09 2.69
N ARG A 740 -4.05 -31.53 3.29
CA ARG A 740 -4.09 -32.49 4.40
C ARG A 740 -3.57 -33.88 4.04
N ASN A 741 -3.66 -34.27 2.77
CA ASN A 741 -3.21 -35.57 2.26
C ASN A 741 -1.87 -35.50 1.51
N SER A 742 -1.16 -34.36 1.60
CA SER A 742 0.15 -34.13 0.94
C SER A 742 0.12 -34.31 -0.59
N MET A 743 -1.04 -34.10 -1.21
CA MET A 743 -1.24 -34.14 -2.67
C MET A 743 -0.92 -32.77 -3.29
N LEU A 744 0.27 -32.25 -3.00
CA LEU A 744 0.63 -30.85 -3.23
C LEU A 744 0.65 -30.48 -4.72
N ASP A 745 0.95 -31.41 -5.62
CA ASP A 745 0.94 -31.14 -7.07
C ASP A 745 -0.48 -30.85 -7.59
N LYS A 746 -1.51 -31.46 -6.97
CA LYS A 746 -2.92 -31.14 -7.28
C LYS A 746 -3.35 -29.80 -6.68
N ALA A 747 -2.84 -29.48 -5.49
CA ALA A 747 -3.06 -28.16 -4.88
C ALA A 747 -2.41 -27.04 -5.71
N ASP A 748 -1.19 -27.25 -6.23
CA ASP A 748 -0.53 -26.34 -7.16
C ASP A 748 -1.41 -26.10 -8.40
N ALA A 749 -1.92 -27.17 -9.02
CA ALA A 749 -2.77 -27.07 -10.21
C ALA A 749 -4.09 -26.33 -9.92
N MET A 750 -4.70 -26.54 -8.74
CA MET A 750 -5.90 -25.79 -8.35
C MET A 750 -5.61 -24.29 -8.19
N PHE A 751 -4.51 -23.91 -7.54
CA PHE A 751 -4.16 -22.50 -7.46
C PHE A 751 -3.88 -21.89 -8.83
N GLU A 752 -3.24 -22.62 -9.75
CA GLU A 752 -3.03 -22.15 -11.12
C GLU A 752 -4.37 -21.92 -11.85
N THR A 753 -5.35 -22.84 -11.71
CA THR A 753 -6.67 -22.66 -12.33
C THR A 753 -7.54 -21.61 -11.64
N LEU A 754 -7.30 -21.30 -10.36
CA LEU A 754 -8.02 -20.25 -9.64
C LEU A 754 -7.94 -18.90 -10.36
N PHE A 755 -6.74 -18.55 -10.84
CA PHE A 755 -6.48 -17.25 -11.46
C PHE A 755 -6.73 -17.23 -12.97
N THR A 756 -6.94 -18.39 -13.61
CA THR A 756 -7.13 -18.48 -15.08
C THR A 756 -8.52 -18.96 -15.49
N GLU A 757 -9.13 -19.89 -14.74
CA GLU A 757 -10.39 -20.55 -15.08
C GLU A 757 -11.53 -20.22 -14.10
N HIS A 758 -11.20 -19.77 -12.88
CA HIS A 758 -12.16 -19.44 -11.82
C HIS A 758 -12.01 -17.99 -11.33
N THR A 759 -11.81 -17.05 -12.26
CA THR A 759 -11.60 -15.63 -11.91
C THR A 759 -12.79 -15.05 -11.15
N GLU A 760 -13.98 -15.63 -11.30
CA GLU A 760 -15.19 -15.25 -10.55
C GLU A 760 -15.03 -15.40 -9.02
N TYR A 761 -14.12 -16.25 -8.54
CA TYR A 761 -13.82 -16.39 -7.11
C TYR A 761 -12.77 -15.39 -6.61
N VAL A 762 -12.10 -14.69 -7.52
CA VAL A 762 -11.01 -13.75 -7.23
C VAL A 762 -11.43 -12.31 -7.45
N GLU A 763 -12.28 -12.03 -8.45
CA GLU A 763 -12.69 -10.69 -8.88
C GLU A 763 -13.24 -9.80 -7.74
N SER A 764 -13.86 -10.40 -6.73
CA SER A 764 -14.39 -9.68 -5.57
C SER A 764 -13.37 -9.38 -4.48
N GLU A 765 -12.35 -10.23 -4.29
CA GLU A 765 -11.34 -10.12 -3.21
C GLU A 765 -9.94 -10.54 -3.72
N PRO A 766 -9.41 -9.86 -4.74
CA PRO A 766 -8.21 -10.32 -5.43
C PRO A 766 -7.02 -10.45 -4.47
N GLU A 767 -6.88 -9.45 -3.60
CA GLU A 767 -5.82 -9.37 -2.61
C GLU A 767 -5.80 -10.58 -1.66
N TYR A 768 -6.95 -11.08 -1.19
CA TYR A 768 -7.00 -12.25 -0.31
C TYR A 768 -6.50 -13.51 -1.01
N ALA A 769 -6.93 -13.73 -2.26
CA ALA A 769 -6.49 -14.88 -3.05
C ALA A 769 -4.97 -14.85 -3.28
N PHE A 770 -4.42 -13.65 -3.53
CA PHE A 770 -2.98 -13.46 -3.73
C PHE A 770 -2.18 -13.80 -2.48
N ARG A 771 -2.60 -13.26 -1.33
CA ARG A 771 -1.98 -13.54 -0.03
C ARG A 771 -2.01 -15.05 0.26
N ALA A 772 -3.18 -15.69 0.08
CA ALA A 772 -3.36 -17.12 0.34
C ALA A 772 -2.45 -18.01 -0.53
N TYR A 773 -2.24 -17.64 -1.79
CA TYR A 773 -1.34 -18.38 -2.67
C TYR A 773 0.12 -18.21 -2.27
N ILE A 774 0.56 -16.99 -1.95
CA ILE A 774 1.93 -16.75 -1.47
C ILE A 774 2.17 -17.50 -0.16
N SER A 775 1.26 -17.39 0.83
CA SER A 775 1.31 -18.17 2.07
C SER A 775 1.47 -19.67 1.80
N TYR A 776 0.65 -20.22 0.89
CA TYR A 776 0.71 -21.64 0.54
C TYR A 776 2.09 -22.05 0.02
N ILE A 777 2.68 -21.26 -0.88
CA ILE A 777 4.01 -21.55 -1.41
C ILE A 777 5.07 -21.54 -0.30
N LEU A 778 5.01 -20.56 0.62
CA LEU A 778 5.96 -20.43 1.72
C LEU A 778 5.79 -21.54 2.77
N ASP A 779 4.56 -21.76 3.26
CA ASP A 779 4.25 -22.73 4.32
C ASP A 779 4.59 -24.17 3.91
N TYR A 780 4.31 -24.53 2.66
CA TYR A 780 4.58 -25.87 2.12
C TYR A 780 5.92 -25.98 1.40
N ARG A 781 6.76 -24.94 1.45
CA ARG A 781 8.08 -24.87 0.81
C ARG A 781 8.04 -25.31 -0.65
N ARG A 782 7.04 -24.84 -1.38
CA ARG A 782 6.90 -25.05 -2.84
C ARG A 782 7.91 -24.18 -3.58
N ASP A 783 7.89 -24.24 -4.91
CA ASP A 783 8.81 -23.46 -5.73
C ASP A 783 8.57 -21.95 -5.54
N LEU A 784 9.53 -21.29 -4.87
CA LEU A 784 9.52 -19.85 -4.60
C LEU A 784 9.44 -19.01 -5.88
N LYS A 785 9.85 -19.56 -7.05
CA LYS A 785 9.66 -18.90 -8.34
C LYS A 785 8.20 -18.51 -8.56
N LYS A 786 7.25 -19.40 -8.22
CA LYS A 786 5.81 -19.14 -8.40
C LYS A 786 5.37 -17.96 -7.54
N ALA A 787 5.74 -17.93 -6.26
CA ALA A 787 5.41 -16.81 -5.37
C ALA A 787 6.05 -15.50 -5.81
N LEU A 788 7.32 -15.49 -6.22
CA LEU A 788 8.00 -14.29 -6.73
C LEU A 788 7.35 -13.78 -8.02
N HIS A 789 7.05 -14.67 -8.96
CA HIS A 789 6.41 -14.31 -10.22
C HIS A 789 5.02 -13.72 -9.95
N PHE A 790 4.24 -14.41 -9.12
CA PHE A 790 2.90 -14.02 -8.78
C PHE A 790 2.86 -12.68 -8.02
N TYR A 791 3.74 -12.51 -7.02
CA TYR A 791 3.91 -11.24 -6.33
C TYR A 791 4.31 -10.12 -7.30
N MET A 792 5.26 -10.36 -8.22
CA MET A 792 5.67 -9.33 -9.17
C MET A 792 4.56 -8.91 -10.14
N ILE A 793 3.63 -9.81 -10.49
CA ILE A 793 2.48 -9.50 -11.34
C ILE A 793 1.40 -8.74 -10.55
N HIS A 794 1.08 -9.20 -9.34
CA HIS A 794 -0.13 -8.78 -8.61
C HIS A 794 0.12 -7.91 -7.37
N LYS A 795 1.38 -7.63 -6.99
CA LYS A 795 1.71 -6.76 -5.83
C LYS A 795 1.00 -5.40 -5.91
N ASP A 796 0.81 -4.93 -7.13
CA ASP A 796 0.22 -3.66 -7.47
C ASP A 796 -1.31 -3.67 -7.32
N GLU A 797 -1.92 -4.84 -7.38
CA GLU A 797 -3.35 -5.05 -7.08
C GLU A 797 -3.61 -5.20 -5.56
N MET A 798 -2.56 -5.33 -4.74
CA MET A 798 -2.68 -5.32 -3.28
C MET A 798 -2.84 -3.87 -2.79
N LYS A 799 -4.09 -3.45 -2.52
CA LYS A 799 -4.44 -2.07 -2.18
C LYS A 799 -3.93 -1.64 -0.80
N ASP A 800 -3.73 -2.57 0.13
CA ASP A 800 -3.15 -2.26 1.44
C ASP A 800 -1.62 -2.27 1.36
N GLU A 801 -1.03 -1.07 1.43
CA GLU A 801 0.42 -0.88 1.35
C GLU A 801 1.17 -1.68 2.40
N ILE A 802 0.70 -1.68 3.64
CA ILE A 802 1.41 -2.33 4.73
C ILE A 802 1.39 -3.85 4.55
N VAL A 803 0.27 -4.40 4.05
CA VAL A 803 0.19 -5.84 3.78
C VAL A 803 1.06 -6.23 2.59
N ARG A 804 1.14 -5.41 1.55
CA ARG A 804 2.04 -5.65 0.43
C ARG A 804 3.51 -5.60 0.85
N GLU A 805 3.90 -4.62 1.67
CA GLU A 805 5.26 -4.49 2.22
C GLU A 805 5.61 -5.67 3.12
N LEU A 806 4.64 -6.13 3.93
CA LEU A 806 4.78 -7.36 4.71
C LEU A 806 5.14 -8.54 3.81
N TRP A 807 4.40 -8.77 2.72
CA TRP A 807 4.69 -9.87 1.78
C TRP A 807 6.01 -9.69 1.03
N GLU A 808 6.37 -8.46 0.68
CA GLU A 808 7.68 -8.15 0.11
C GLU A 808 8.79 -8.58 1.08
N SER A 809 8.63 -8.20 2.34
CA SER A 809 9.57 -8.53 3.41
C SER A 809 9.65 -10.02 3.71
N GLU A 810 8.54 -10.77 3.63
CA GLU A 810 8.54 -12.24 3.73
C GLU A 810 9.34 -12.87 2.58
N LEU A 811 9.13 -12.39 1.35
CA LEU A 811 9.85 -12.85 0.16
C LEU A 811 11.34 -12.46 0.22
N MET A 812 11.68 -11.29 0.76
CA MET A 812 13.06 -10.87 1.01
C MET A 812 13.75 -11.84 1.98
N MET A 813 13.07 -12.22 3.05
CA MET A 813 13.58 -13.22 4.01
C MET A 813 13.80 -14.59 3.33
N CYS A 814 12.84 -15.06 2.52
CA CYS A 814 12.95 -16.33 1.80
C CYS A 814 14.02 -16.36 0.71
N THR A 815 14.38 -15.20 0.15
CA THR A 815 15.39 -15.07 -0.91
C THR A 815 16.76 -14.66 -0.40
N ASN A 816 16.90 -14.37 0.91
CA ASN A 816 18.07 -13.67 1.48
C ASN A 816 18.38 -12.37 0.72
N SER A 817 17.45 -11.42 0.71
CA SER A 817 17.61 -10.12 0.05
C SER A 817 17.58 -9.00 1.07
N PHE A 818 18.73 -8.62 1.64
CA PHE A 818 18.85 -7.66 2.75
C PHE A 818 19.70 -6.44 2.39
N ASN A 819 19.45 -5.86 1.21
CA ASN A 819 20.28 -4.78 0.65
C ASN A 819 20.30 -3.49 1.49
N ASN A 820 19.25 -3.27 2.27
CA ASN A 820 19.17 -2.19 3.26
C ASN A 820 18.64 -2.80 4.58
N PRO A 821 19.53 -3.30 5.47
CA PRO A 821 19.10 -3.97 6.68
C PRO A 821 18.39 -3.03 7.66
N ASP A 822 18.74 -1.74 7.69
CA ASP A 822 18.10 -0.75 8.57
C ASP A 822 16.63 -0.55 8.17
N GLU A 823 16.37 -0.30 6.88
CA GLU A 823 15.01 -0.16 6.33
C GLU A 823 14.19 -1.44 6.49
N PHE A 824 14.81 -2.61 6.26
CA PHE A 824 14.16 -3.90 6.49
C PHE A 824 13.73 -4.09 7.95
N VAL A 825 14.57 -3.66 8.89
CA VAL A 825 14.29 -3.76 10.33
C VAL A 825 13.26 -2.73 10.77
N GLU A 826 13.32 -1.50 10.26
CA GLU A 826 12.33 -0.45 10.53
C GLU A 826 10.94 -0.85 10.06
N MET A 827 10.82 -1.39 8.84
CA MET A 827 9.56 -1.92 8.32
C MET A 827 8.98 -3.01 9.24
N ARG A 828 9.84 -3.87 9.80
CA ARG A 828 9.41 -4.96 10.70
C ARG A 828 9.14 -4.49 12.13
N SER A 829 9.80 -3.42 12.61
CA SER A 829 9.53 -2.89 13.96
C SER A 829 8.10 -2.34 14.05
N VAL A 830 7.58 -1.73 12.97
CA VAL A 830 6.18 -1.29 12.89
C VAL A 830 5.22 -2.46 13.14
N LEU A 831 5.52 -3.66 12.64
CA LEU A 831 4.69 -4.84 12.86
C LEU A 831 4.71 -5.31 14.33
N VAL A 832 5.83 -5.12 15.03
CA VAL A 832 5.94 -5.42 16.47
C VAL A 832 5.16 -4.39 17.28
N GLU A 833 5.32 -3.10 16.97
CA GLU A 833 4.57 -2.01 17.61
C GLU A 833 3.06 -2.19 17.46
N GLN A 834 2.64 -2.73 16.32
CA GLN A 834 1.25 -3.06 15.99
C GLN A 834 0.78 -4.43 16.52
N GLY A 835 1.66 -5.19 17.19
CA GLY A 835 1.33 -6.48 17.79
C GLY A 835 1.12 -7.64 16.81
N LEU A 836 1.56 -7.48 15.56
CA LEU A 836 1.40 -8.46 14.47
C LEU A 836 2.55 -9.46 14.40
N MET A 837 3.68 -9.11 15.00
CA MET A 837 4.87 -9.93 15.09
C MET A 837 5.33 -9.99 16.55
N SER A 838 5.71 -11.17 17.01
CA SER A 838 6.29 -11.30 18.35
C SER A 838 7.69 -10.68 18.39
N GLU A 839 8.07 -10.06 19.51
CA GLU A 839 9.42 -9.53 19.72
C GLU A 839 10.50 -10.59 19.45
N ASN A 840 10.27 -11.84 19.89
CA ASN A 840 11.20 -12.94 19.65
C ASN A 840 11.44 -13.18 18.15
N GLU A 841 10.37 -13.20 17.36
CA GLU A 841 10.46 -13.40 15.92
C GLU A 841 11.14 -12.21 15.25
N PHE A 842 10.77 -10.98 15.61
CA PHE A 842 11.40 -9.76 15.12
C PHE A 842 12.91 -9.75 15.37
N HIS A 843 13.33 -10.11 16.59
CA HIS A 843 14.74 -10.27 16.94
C HIS A 843 15.42 -11.35 16.09
N ARG A 844 14.74 -12.46 15.79
CA ARG A 844 15.27 -13.53 14.92
C ARG A 844 15.55 -13.02 13.50
N ILE A 845 14.56 -12.41 12.84
CA ILE A 845 14.72 -11.93 11.46
C ILE A 845 15.70 -10.76 11.37
N SER A 846 15.70 -9.84 12.35
CA SER A 846 16.65 -8.73 12.40
C SER A 846 18.08 -9.23 12.57
N LEU A 847 18.29 -10.23 13.43
CA LEU A 847 19.59 -10.90 13.57
C LEU A 847 20.06 -11.47 12.23
N VAL A 848 19.18 -12.16 11.49
CA VAL A 848 19.54 -12.76 10.20
C VAL A 848 19.91 -11.69 9.16
N ALA A 849 19.16 -10.59 9.08
CA ALA A 849 19.43 -9.50 8.16
C ALA A 849 20.82 -8.86 8.40
N TYR A 850 21.14 -8.50 9.66
CA TYR A 850 22.45 -7.95 10.00
C TYR A 850 23.57 -8.98 9.89
N MET A 851 23.32 -10.24 10.26
CA MET A 851 24.31 -11.32 10.13
C MET A 851 24.67 -11.57 8.66
N CYS A 852 23.70 -11.53 7.74
CA CYS A 852 23.99 -11.65 6.30
C CYS A 852 24.73 -10.43 5.73
N ASN A 853 24.63 -9.27 6.40
CA ASN A 853 25.40 -8.06 6.12
C ASN A 853 26.73 -8.00 6.88
N LEU A 854 27.10 -9.06 7.62
CA LEU A 854 28.30 -9.12 8.48
C LEU A 854 28.40 -7.94 9.46
N ASP A 855 27.27 -7.33 9.84
CA ASP A 855 27.22 -6.25 10.81
C ASP A 855 27.11 -6.84 12.22
N SER A 856 28.28 -7.09 12.82
CA SER A 856 28.35 -7.67 14.16
C SER A 856 27.73 -6.76 15.22
N GLU A 857 27.92 -5.44 15.11
CA GLU A 857 27.47 -4.49 16.12
C GLU A 857 25.94 -4.49 16.21
N ASN A 858 25.25 -4.36 15.06
CA ASN A 858 23.80 -4.39 15.04
C ASN A 858 23.26 -5.80 15.31
N ALA A 859 23.87 -6.86 14.78
CA ALA A 859 23.44 -8.23 15.06
C ALA A 859 23.39 -8.55 16.57
N TRP A 860 24.39 -8.11 17.36
CA TRP A 860 24.39 -8.29 18.81
C TRP A 860 23.24 -7.60 19.53
N LYS A 861 22.67 -6.51 18.98
CA LYS A 861 21.51 -5.81 19.58
C LYS A 861 20.25 -6.67 19.57
N TYR A 862 20.14 -7.62 18.63
CA TYR A 862 18.95 -8.48 18.46
C TYR A 862 19.16 -9.91 18.98
N PHE A 863 20.36 -10.27 19.45
CA PHE A 863 20.60 -11.58 20.04
C PHE A 863 20.30 -11.61 21.55
N SER A 864 19.48 -12.56 21.99
CA SER A 864 19.23 -12.83 23.41
C SER A 864 19.23 -14.32 23.72
N LYS A 865 19.89 -14.75 24.80
CA LYS A 865 19.84 -16.15 25.26
C LYS A 865 18.47 -16.56 25.81
N GLU A 866 17.62 -15.59 26.11
CA GLU A 866 16.25 -15.82 26.59
C GLU A 866 15.28 -16.07 25.43
N ASN A 867 15.65 -15.68 24.20
CA ASN A 867 14.83 -15.91 23.03
C ASN A 867 14.94 -17.38 22.58
N PRO A 868 13.86 -18.18 22.67
CA PRO A 868 13.90 -19.61 22.36
C PRO A 868 14.19 -19.90 20.88
N LEU A 869 14.05 -18.92 19.99
CA LEU A 869 14.33 -19.05 18.56
C LEU A 869 15.83 -19.07 18.24
N PHE A 870 16.70 -18.79 19.20
CA PHE A 870 18.15 -18.96 19.07
C PHE A 870 18.68 -20.23 19.75
N GLY A 871 17.84 -20.90 20.54
CA GLY A 871 18.19 -22.13 21.23
C GLY A 871 17.81 -22.12 22.70
N LYS A 872 18.10 -23.23 23.38
CA LYS A 872 17.95 -23.41 24.82
C LYS A 872 19.32 -23.43 25.48
N PHE A 873 19.51 -22.53 26.44
CA PHE A 873 20.80 -22.27 27.10
C PHE A 873 20.84 -22.73 28.59
N ASP A 874 19.84 -23.49 29.04
CA ASP A 874 19.68 -23.81 30.46
C ASP A 874 20.81 -24.67 31.07
N LYS A 875 21.13 -24.36 32.33
CA LYS A 875 22.24 -24.92 33.12
C LYS A 875 21.81 -26.03 34.09
N ALA A 876 20.91 -26.93 33.70
CA ALA A 876 20.80 -28.20 34.44
C ALA A 876 22.04 -29.04 34.07
N GLU A 877 22.80 -29.50 35.07
CA GLU A 877 24.20 -30.00 34.98
C GLU A 877 24.46 -31.13 33.96
N ASN A 878 23.46 -31.63 33.21
CA ASN A 878 23.58 -32.68 32.22
C ASN A 878 22.87 -32.43 30.86
N GLU A 879 22.21 -31.29 30.61
CA GLU A 879 21.40 -31.13 29.38
C GLU A 879 22.07 -30.40 28.20
N GLY A 880 23.17 -29.66 28.39
CA GLY A 880 23.90 -29.03 27.27
C GLY A 880 23.15 -27.88 26.57
N VAL A 881 23.85 -27.14 25.71
CA VAL A 881 23.26 -26.03 24.92
C VAL A 881 22.69 -26.60 23.61
N PHE A 882 21.41 -26.37 23.35
CA PHE A 882 20.77 -26.73 22.08
C PHE A 882 20.51 -25.47 21.26
N LEU A 883 21.32 -25.23 20.24
CA LEU A 883 21.17 -24.07 19.36
C LEU A 883 20.23 -24.36 18.19
N THR A 884 19.48 -23.35 17.76
CA THR A 884 18.84 -23.36 16.44
C THR A 884 19.88 -23.09 15.35
N ASN A 885 19.51 -23.23 14.08
CA ASN A 885 20.43 -23.00 12.97
C ASN A 885 20.94 -21.55 12.97
N GLU A 886 20.05 -20.58 13.13
CA GLU A 886 20.37 -19.16 13.20
C GLU A 886 21.24 -18.83 14.42
N GLY A 887 20.88 -19.37 15.60
CA GLY A 887 21.68 -19.19 16.82
C GLY A 887 23.08 -19.79 16.72
N ALA A 888 23.21 -20.95 16.07
CA ALA A 888 24.49 -21.59 15.83
C ALA A 888 25.36 -20.78 14.85
N ARG A 889 24.79 -20.39 13.69
CA ARG A 889 25.49 -19.56 12.69
C ARG A 889 26.05 -18.28 13.31
N PHE A 890 25.24 -17.56 14.08
CA PHE A 890 25.66 -16.32 14.73
C PHE A 890 26.77 -16.56 15.77
N LEU A 891 26.59 -17.50 16.69
CA LEU A 891 27.56 -17.72 17.77
C LEU A 891 28.89 -18.33 17.29
N VAL A 892 28.85 -19.14 16.23
CA VAL A 892 30.07 -19.69 15.60
C VAL A 892 30.82 -18.59 14.85
N TRP A 893 30.13 -17.77 14.05
CA TRP A 893 30.73 -16.60 13.40
C TRP A 893 31.38 -15.65 14.41
N GLN A 894 30.70 -15.38 15.53
CA GLN A 894 31.20 -14.54 16.61
C GLN A 894 32.24 -15.24 17.52
N LYS A 895 32.66 -16.46 17.18
CA LYS A 895 33.66 -17.27 17.91
C LYS A 895 33.30 -17.47 19.39
N LYS A 896 32.00 -17.50 19.71
CA LYS A 896 31.46 -17.75 21.06
C LYS A 896 31.05 -19.21 21.26
N TYR A 897 30.91 -19.97 20.17
CA TYR A 897 30.57 -21.40 20.20
C TYR A 897 31.41 -22.15 19.14
N PRO A 898 31.86 -23.40 19.41
CA PRO A 898 32.58 -24.18 18.41
C PRO A 898 31.62 -24.77 17.34
N PRO A 899 32.12 -25.06 16.13
CA PRO A 899 31.37 -25.81 15.11
C PRO A 899 30.92 -27.20 15.61
N HIS A 900 29.89 -27.77 14.97
CA HIS A 900 29.32 -29.08 15.36
C HIS A 900 30.22 -30.29 15.05
N MET A 901 31.22 -30.12 14.17
CA MET A 901 32.19 -31.16 13.78
C MET A 901 31.51 -32.41 13.19
N GLU A 902 30.59 -32.20 12.26
CA GLU A 902 29.83 -33.27 11.60
C GLU A 902 30.73 -34.09 10.65
N ARG A 903 30.79 -35.41 10.86
CA ARG A 903 31.70 -36.31 10.12
C ARG A 903 31.29 -36.59 8.69
N GLU A 904 30.00 -36.45 8.37
CA GLU A 904 29.43 -36.78 7.05
C GLU A 904 29.16 -35.55 6.20
N TRP A 905 29.48 -34.34 6.69
CA TRP A 905 29.24 -33.09 5.97
C TRP A 905 30.12 -33.01 4.71
N ARG A 906 29.48 -33.03 3.54
CA ARG A 906 30.13 -32.84 2.24
C ARG A 906 30.13 -31.35 1.86
N GLY A 907 30.82 -30.56 2.68
CA GLY A 907 30.92 -29.12 2.53
C GLY A 907 32.09 -28.64 1.67
N ILE A 908 32.22 -27.32 1.58
CA ILE A 908 33.32 -26.64 0.90
C ILE A 908 34.62 -26.88 1.65
N ASN A 909 35.61 -27.50 1.01
CA ASN A 909 36.88 -27.87 1.64
C ASN A 909 38.04 -27.88 0.64
N ILE A 910 39.27 -27.94 1.17
CA ILE A 910 40.52 -27.89 0.38
C ILE A 910 40.62 -29.02 -0.65
N GLN A 911 40.17 -30.24 -0.33
CA GLN A 911 40.21 -31.35 -1.28
C GLN A 911 39.26 -31.10 -2.46
N GLY A 912 38.06 -30.59 -2.18
CA GLY A 912 37.10 -30.18 -3.20
C GLY A 912 37.62 -29.02 -4.06
N ALA A 913 38.27 -28.03 -3.45
CA ALA A 913 38.88 -26.91 -4.16
C ALA A 913 39.97 -27.36 -5.16
N ASN A 914 40.82 -28.32 -4.77
CA ASN A 914 41.83 -28.87 -5.68
C ASN A 914 41.21 -29.70 -6.81
N ALA A 915 40.14 -30.44 -6.53
CA ALA A 915 39.41 -31.20 -7.53
C ALA A 915 38.70 -30.29 -8.54
N ALA A 916 38.12 -29.17 -8.07
CA ALA A 916 37.44 -28.18 -8.90
C ALA A 916 38.34 -27.61 -10.00
N LYS A 917 39.59 -27.27 -9.67
CA LYS A 917 40.57 -26.76 -10.65
C LYS A 917 40.83 -27.74 -11.79
N SER A 918 41.00 -29.02 -11.46
CA SER A 918 41.20 -30.07 -12.47
C SER A 918 39.99 -30.26 -13.38
N LEU A 919 38.80 -29.88 -12.92
CA LEU A 919 37.57 -29.93 -13.73
C LEU A 919 37.47 -28.73 -14.66
N PHE A 920 37.82 -27.51 -14.23
CA PHE A 920 37.77 -26.31 -15.07
C PHE A 920 38.64 -26.43 -16.32
N GLU A 921 39.84 -27.02 -16.20
CA GLU A 921 40.74 -27.28 -17.34
C GLU A 921 40.12 -28.20 -18.42
N GLN A 922 39.07 -28.96 -18.08
CA GLN A 922 38.41 -29.91 -18.98
C GLN A 922 37.11 -29.35 -19.59
N GLU A 923 36.69 -28.14 -19.21
CA GLU A 923 35.46 -27.54 -19.71
C GLU A 923 35.68 -26.85 -21.07
N GLU A 924 34.75 -27.03 -22.02
CA GLU A 924 34.86 -26.47 -23.39
C GLU A 924 33.83 -25.36 -23.69
N TRP A 925 33.04 -24.93 -22.70
CA TRP A 925 31.93 -23.99 -22.90
C TRP A 925 32.30 -22.52 -22.66
N HIS A 926 33.48 -22.26 -22.11
CA HIS A 926 33.98 -20.95 -21.67
C HIS A 926 34.15 -19.99 -22.83
N LEU A 927 33.87 -18.72 -22.57
CA LEU A 927 34.26 -17.63 -23.45
C LEU A 927 35.51 -16.99 -22.87
N SER A 928 36.42 -16.54 -23.74
CA SER A 928 37.63 -15.87 -23.27
C SER A 928 37.27 -14.66 -22.37
N PRO A 929 37.99 -14.43 -21.26
CA PRO A 929 37.81 -13.27 -20.38
C PRO A 929 37.70 -11.95 -21.15
N LYS A 930 38.53 -11.78 -22.19
CA LYS A 930 38.51 -10.61 -23.09
C LYS A 930 37.18 -10.40 -23.81
N SER A 931 36.54 -11.48 -24.27
CA SER A 931 35.25 -11.41 -24.94
C SER A 931 34.14 -10.96 -23.98
N ILE A 932 34.19 -11.45 -22.74
CA ILE A 932 33.22 -11.09 -21.69
C ILE A 932 33.45 -9.63 -21.28
N ALA A 933 34.69 -9.25 -21.01
CA ALA A 933 35.07 -7.89 -20.63
C ALA A 933 34.65 -6.85 -21.68
N ASN A 934 34.85 -7.14 -22.97
CA ASN A 934 34.42 -6.26 -24.06
C ASN A 934 32.89 -6.12 -24.13
N LYS A 935 32.17 -7.23 -23.94
CA LYS A 935 30.70 -7.24 -24.01
C LYS A 935 30.07 -6.45 -22.88
N LEU A 936 30.64 -6.56 -21.67
CA LEU A 936 30.13 -5.94 -20.45
C LEU A 936 30.76 -4.57 -20.16
N GLN A 937 31.53 -4.01 -21.12
CA GLN A 937 32.23 -2.72 -20.96
C GLN A 937 33.08 -2.63 -19.67
N TYR A 938 33.64 -3.76 -19.23
CA TYR A 938 34.38 -3.92 -17.96
C TYR A 938 35.58 -2.96 -17.84
N GLU A 939 36.12 -2.47 -18.95
CA GLU A 939 37.23 -1.51 -18.96
C GLU A 939 36.87 -0.15 -18.32
N ILE A 940 35.58 0.16 -18.18
CA ILE A 940 35.07 1.43 -17.62
C ILE A 940 34.84 1.31 -16.10
N HIS A 941 34.36 0.16 -15.63
CA HIS A 941 34.04 -0.11 -14.22
C HIS A 941 34.57 -1.49 -13.84
N LYS A 942 35.66 -1.53 -13.05
CA LYS A 942 36.33 -2.79 -12.66
C LYS A 942 35.58 -3.46 -11.52
N SER A 943 34.35 -3.88 -11.79
CA SER A 943 33.47 -4.49 -10.82
C SER A 943 33.19 -5.94 -11.18
N ILE A 944 33.05 -6.80 -10.18
CA ILE A 944 32.72 -8.23 -10.36
C ILE A 944 31.71 -8.68 -9.31
N ALA A 945 30.96 -9.74 -9.61
CA ALA A 945 30.26 -10.54 -8.62
C ALA A 945 31.02 -11.85 -8.39
N ILE A 946 31.07 -12.38 -7.17
CA ILE A 946 31.79 -13.64 -6.89
C ILE A 946 30.97 -14.56 -5.97
N ASP A 947 30.98 -15.86 -6.28
CA ASP A 947 30.31 -16.89 -5.49
C ASP A 947 31.20 -17.43 -4.35
N THR A 948 30.59 -18.24 -3.48
CA THR A 948 31.26 -18.77 -2.29
C THR A 948 32.46 -19.65 -2.66
N TRP A 949 32.33 -20.51 -3.67
CA TRP A 949 33.42 -21.35 -4.13
C TRP A 949 34.57 -20.55 -4.76
N GLY A 950 34.27 -19.48 -5.49
CA GLY A 950 35.26 -18.58 -6.07
C GLY A 950 36.11 -17.93 -4.99
N LEU A 951 35.48 -17.36 -3.97
CA LEU A 951 36.18 -16.82 -2.79
C LEU A 951 37.03 -17.89 -2.10
N TYR A 952 36.48 -19.10 -1.94
CA TYR A 952 37.20 -20.22 -1.31
C TYR A 952 38.44 -20.66 -2.09
N LEU A 953 38.34 -20.74 -3.42
CA LEU A 953 39.46 -21.10 -4.29
C LEU A 953 40.58 -20.06 -4.19
N LEU A 954 40.25 -18.77 -4.20
CA LEU A 954 41.22 -17.68 -4.01
C LEU A 954 41.89 -17.76 -2.63
N ALA A 955 41.12 -18.04 -1.57
CA ALA A 955 41.68 -18.20 -0.23
C ALA A 955 42.65 -19.38 -0.11
N VAL A 956 42.32 -20.53 -0.72
CA VAL A 956 43.21 -21.71 -0.75
C VAL A 956 44.50 -21.45 -1.52
N GLU A 957 44.47 -20.56 -2.52
CA GLU A 957 45.66 -20.14 -3.29
C GLU A 957 46.42 -18.96 -2.65
N GLU A 958 45.96 -18.44 -1.52
CA GLU A 958 46.49 -17.22 -0.91
C GLU A 958 46.43 -15.99 -1.87
N LYS A 959 45.38 -15.92 -2.70
CA LYS A 959 45.16 -14.88 -3.74
C LYS A 959 43.99 -13.94 -3.48
N LEU A 960 43.52 -13.84 -2.23
CA LEU A 960 42.43 -12.90 -1.89
C LEU A 960 42.84 -11.44 -2.10
N ASP A 961 44.13 -11.12 -2.03
CA ASP A 961 44.69 -9.79 -2.30
C ASP A 961 44.45 -9.30 -3.73
N LEU A 962 44.23 -10.20 -4.70
CA LEU A 962 43.86 -9.82 -6.06
C LEU A 962 42.55 -9.04 -6.12
N LEU A 963 41.66 -9.28 -5.15
CA LEU A 963 40.36 -8.62 -5.05
C LEU A 963 40.49 -7.11 -4.75
N GLU A 964 41.56 -6.68 -4.05
CA GLU A 964 41.81 -5.26 -3.72
C GLU A 964 42.04 -4.38 -4.96
N ARG A 965 42.20 -4.98 -6.14
CA ARG A 965 42.43 -4.27 -7.41
C ARG A 965 41.15 -3.96 -8.19
N PHE A 966 39.99 -4.40 -7.70
CA PHE A 966 38.68 -4.10 -8.27
C PHE A 966 38.10 -2.83 -7.63
N ASP A 967 37.37 -2.05 -8.42
CA ASP A 967 36.66 -0.86 -7.92
C ASP A 967 35.54 -1.27 -6.96
N GLN A 968 34.88 -2.41 -7.27
CA GLN A 968 33.83 -2.95 -6.44
C GLN A 968 33.66 -4.46 -6.59
N ILE A 969 33.34 -5.14 -5.49
CA ILE A 969 33.07 -6.58 -5.48
C ILE A 969 31.70 -6.83 -4.87
N TYR A 970 30.84 -7.51 -5.62
CA TYR A 970 29.52 -7.90 -5.16
C TYR A 970 29.56 -9.34 -4.63
N VAL A 971 29.11 -9.50 -3.40
CA VAL A 971 28.89 -10.82 -2.77
C VAL A 971 27.45 -10.86 -2.32
N THR A 972 26.71 -11.90 -2.68
CA THR A 972 25.28 -11.96 -2.34
C THR A 972 25.07 -12.39 -0.90
N HIS A 973 23.97 -11.96 -0.29
CA HIS A 973 23.61 -12.41 1.07
C HIS A 973 23.39 -13.93 1.12
N PHE A 974 22.98 -14.56 0.00
CA PHE A 974 22.90 -16.01 -0.09
C PHE A 974 24.31 -16.65 0.00
N SER A 975 25.33 -16.05 -0.64
CA SER A 975 26.73 -16.47 -0.49
C SER A 975 27.20 -16.34 0.96
N VAL A 976 26.91 -15.22 1.63
CA VAL A 976 27.24 -15.04 3.05
C VAL A 976 26.53 -16.07 3.94
N SER A 977 25.23 -16.27 3.74
CA SER A 977 24.43 -17.27 4.46
C SER A 977 24.99 -18.69 4.27
N ARG A 978 25.48 -19.02 3.07
CA ARG A 978 26.14 -20.29 2.78
C ARG A 978 27.47 -20.42 3.51
N MET A 979 28.31 -19.38 3.53
CA MET A 979 29.57 -19.38 4.28
C MET A 979 29.36 -19.59 5.78
N LEU A 980 28.36 -18.91 6.36
CA LEU A 980 27.98 -19.03 7.76
C LEU A 980 27.46 -20.44 8.11
N GLU A 981 26.72 -21.08 7.20
CA GLU A 981 26.30 -22.47 7.32
C GLU A 981 27.52 -23.42 7.33
N GLU A 982 28.45 -23.26 6.37
CA GLU A 982 29.63 -24.11 6.24
C GLU A 982 30.51 -24.10 7.52
N ILE A 983 30.78 -22.93 8.09
CA ILE A 983 31.57 -22.83 9.33
C ILE A 983 30.86 -23.44 10.54
N THR A 984 29.53 -23.57 10.50
CA THR A 984 28.74 -24.15 11.60
C THR A 984 28.89 -25.67 11.65
N HIS A 985 28.94 -26.34 10.49
CA HIS A 985 29.05 -27.80 10.42
C HIS A 985 30.48 -28.30 10.73
N PHE A 986 31.52 -27.60 10.27
CA PHE A 986 32.91 -28.00 10.48
C PHE A 986 33.87 -26.81 10.53
N LYS A 987 35.01 -26.95 11.24
CA LYS A 987 36.02 -25.89 11.33
C LYS A 987 36.70 -25.66 9.97
N ASN A 988 36.56 -24.46 9.40
CA ASN A 988 37.11 -24.09 8.11
C ASN A 988 37.85 -22.74 8.16
N GLU A 989 39.17 -22.80 8.36
CA GLU A 989 40.00 -21.60 8.58
C GLU A 989 40.00 -20.64 7.37
N ASN A 990 40.00 -21.17 6.15
CA ASN A 990 39.92 -20.34 4.94
C ASN A 990 38.59 -19.58 4.85
N MET A 991 37.49 -20.20 5.28
CA MET A 991 36.19 -19.54 5.29
C MET A 991 36.11 -18.44 6.36
N GLU A 992 36.71 -18.66 7.53
CA GLU A 992 36.84 -17.62 8.55
C GLU A 992 37.67 -16.42 8.06
N VAL A 993 38.73 -16.66 7.27
CA VAL A 993 39.53 -15.61 6.65
C VAL A 993 38.72 -14.83 5.62
N ILE A 994 37.92 -15.50 4.78
CA ILE A 994 37.05 -14.85 3.81
C ILE A 994 36.02 -13.95 4.51
N LEU A 995 35.33 -14.47 5.52
CA LEU A 995 34.33 -13.69 6.26
C LEU A 995 34.96 -12.43 6.90
N ALA A 996 36.16 -12.56 7.49
CA ALA A 996 36.88 -11.42 8.05
C ALA A 996 37.33 -10.40 6.98
N TYR A 997 37.68 -10.87 5.78
CA TYR A 997 37.98 -10.01 4.64
C TYR A 997 36.74 -9.23 4.19
N LEU A 998 35.60 -9.91 4.00
CA LEU A 998 34.36 -9.27 3.57
C LEU A 998 33.83 -8.25 4.58
N GLU A 999 34.02 -8.50 5.88
CA GLU A 999 33.64 -7.57 6.96
C GLU A 999 34.49 -6.29 7.00
N SER A 1000 35.73 -6.33 6.50
CA SER A 1000 36.68 -5.21 6.63
C SER A 1000 36.98 -4.46 5.33
N ALA A 1001 36.65 -5.02 4.17
CA ALA A 1001 36.99 -4.45 2.87
C ALA A 1001 35.98 -3.40 2.38
N GLU A 1002 36.39 -2.13 2.28
CA GLU A 1002 35.52 -1.00 1.86
C GLU A 1002 34.97 -1.13 0.42
N HIS A 1003 35.65 -1.87 -0.45
CA HIS A 1003 35.27 -2.07 -1.86
C HIS A 1003 34.34 -3.29 -2.07
N VAL A 1004 34.02 -4.03 -0.99
CA VAL A 1004 33.03 -5.11 -1.03
C VAL A 1004 31.65 -4.54 -0.75
N LYS A 1005 30.67 -4.92 -1.58
CA LYS A 1005 29.24 -4.69 -1.32
C LYS A 1005 28.52 -6.03 -1.14
N LEU A 1006 27.95 -6.20 0.04
CA LEU A 1006 27.03 -7.31 0.33
C LEU A 1006 25.67 -6.93 -0.25
N GLN A 1007 25.29 -7.55 -1.36
CA GLN A 1007 24.10 -7.17 -2.11
C GLN A 1007 23.52 -8.37 -2.86
N SER A 1008 22.21 -8.56 -2.72
CA SER A 1008 21.43 -9.54 -3.47
C SER A 1008 20.68 -8.87 -4.64
N PRO A 1009 20.44 -9.62 -5.73
CA PRO A 1009 19.66 -9.13 -6.86
C PRO A 1009 18.18 -8.93 -6.50
N ASN A 1010 17.52 -7.99 -7.18
CA ASN A 1010 16.09 -7.74 -7.08
C ASN A 1010 15.27 -8.92 -7.63
N PHE A 1011 14.01 -9.05 -7.18
CA PHE A 1011 13.15 -10.19 -7.54
C PHE A 1011 12.99 -10.40 -9.05
N GLU A 1012 12.88 -9.32 -9.82
CA GLU A 1012 12.77 -9.39 -11.29
C GLU A 1012 13.97 -10.09 -11.94
N VAL A 1013 15.19 -9.77 -11.47
CA VAL A 1013 16.42 -10.39 -12.01
C VAL A 1013 16.59 -11.81 -11.50
N GLN A 1014 16.20 -12.07 -10.24
CA GLN A 1014 16.13 -13.43 -9.72
C GLN A 1014 15.22 -14.31 -10.58
N LEU A 1015 14.04 -13.81 -10.98
CA LEU A 1015 13.10 -14.54 -11.84
C LEU A 1015 13.70 -14.92 -13.19
N LYS A 1016 14.44 -14.01 -13.84
CA LYS A 1016 15.15 -14.28 -15.11
C LYS A 1016 16.06 -15.50 -15.01
N VAL A 1017 16.71 -15.73 -13.86
CA VAL A 1017 17.55 -16.92 -13.63
C VAL A 1017 16.72 -18.13 -13.20
N ARG A 1018 15.79 -17.97 -12.26
CA ARG A 1018 14.87 -19.03 -11.77
C ARG A 1018 14.03 -19.67 -12.87
N GLU A 1019 13.75 -18.96 -13.96
CA GLU A 1019 13.05 -19.50 -15.11
C GLU A 1019 13.79 -20.61 -15.86
N ASN A 1020 15.12 -20.66 -15.72
CA ASN A 1020 15.97 -21.56 -16.48
C ASN A 1020 16.46 -22.76 -15.67
N VAL A 1021 16.58 -22.58 -14.35
CA VAL A 1021 17.17 -23.56 -13.44
C VAL A 1021 16.59 -23.48 -12.03
N ASN A 1022 16.66 -24.60 -11.30
CA ASN A 1022 16.48 -24.59 -9.85
C ASN A 1022 17.49 -23.62 -9.23
N TYR A 1023 17.05 -22.78 -8.30
CA TYR A 1023 17.88 -21.69 -7.78
C TYR A 1023 18.75 -22.14 -6.60
N TYR A 1024 20.05 -21.96 -6.73
CA TYR A 1024 21.05 -22.22 -5.70
C TYR A 1024 22.08 -21.07 -5.68
N GLU A 1025 23.03 -21.08 -4.75
CA GLU A 1025 23.87 -19.89 -4.44
C GLU A 1025 24.57 -19.24 -5.66
N PRO A 1026 25.23 -19.97 -6.58
CA PRO A 1026 25.83 -19.39 -7.80
C PRO A 1026 24.81 -18.72 -8.72
N CYS A 1027 23.55 -19.17 -8.73
CA CYS A 1027 22.48 -18.49 -9.48
C CYS A 1027 22.24 -17.08 -8.94
N SER A 1028 22.41 -16.88 -7.63
CA SER A 1028 22.33 -15.55 -6.99
C SER A 1028 23.44 -14.63 -7.45
N THR A 1029 24.68 -15.14 -7.50
CA THR A 1029 25.83 -14.39 -8.02
C THR A 1029 25.66 -14.03 -9.49
N ILE A 1030 25.18 -14.97 -10.32
CA ILE A 1030 24.90 -14.71 -11.73
C ILE A 1030 23.77 -13.69 -11.89
N ALA A 1031 22.70 -13.79 -11.09
CA ALA A 1031 21.63 -12.79 -11.10
C ALA A 1031 22.15 -11.41 -10.71
N MET A 1032 23.03 -11.31 -9.71
CA MET A 1032 23.68 -10.03 -9.33
C MET A 1032 24.55 -9.48 -10.47
N ALA A 1033 25.30 -10.36 -11.14
CA ALA A 1033 26.12 -10.00 -12.30
C ALA A 1033 25.29 -9.49 -13.49
N VAL A 1034 24.13 -10.12 -13.75
CA VAL A 1034 23.17 -9.65 -14.76
C VAL A 1034 22.58 -8.31 -14.38
N GLU A 1035 22.24 -8.11 -13.09
CA GLU A 1035 21.65 -6.85 -12.61
C GLU A 1035 22.59 -5.66 -12.69
N ALA A 1036 23.86 -5.88 -12.35
CA ALA A 1036 24.90 -4.85 -12.38
C ALA A 1036 25.63 -4.78 -13.73
N GLU A 1037 25.32 -5.66 -14.68
CA GLU A 1037 25.99 -5.82 -15.98
C GLU A 1037 27.51 -6.03 -15.87
N ILE A 1038 27.93 -6.84 -14.89
CA ILE A 1038 29.34 -7.13 -14.58
C ILE A 1038 29.68 -8.62 -14.75
N PRO A 1039 30.96 -8.99 -14.84
CA PRO A 1039 31.37 -10.39 -14.83
C PRO A 1039 31.06 -11.09 -13.49
N ALA A 1040 30.64 -12.35 -13.56
CA ALA A 1040 30.44 -13.26 -12.44
C ALA A 1040 31.61 -14.24 -12.34
N ILE A 1041 32.36 -14.20 -11.25
CA ILE A 1041 33.39 -15.18 -10.93
C ILE A 1041 32.71 -16.36 -10.23
N ILE A 1042 32.65 -17.51 -10.90
CA ILE A 1042 31.91 -18.69 -10.43
C ILE A 1042 32.84 -19.87 -10.22
N GLY A 1043 33.05 -20.25 -8.96
CA GLY A 1043 33.83 -21.42 -8.56
C GLY A 1043 33.01 -22.71 -8.43
N GLU A 1044 31.68 -22.67 -8.49
CA GLU A 1044 30.89 -23.90 -8.46
C GLU A 1044 31.15 -24.77 -9.70
N THR A 1045 31.46 -26.04 -9.44
CA THR A 1045 31.80 -27.04 -10.45
C THR A 1045 30.58 -27.66 -11.11
N MET A 1046 29.45 -27.75 -10.40
CA MET A 1046 28.23 -28.40 -10.88
C MET A 1046 27.21 -27.36 -11.37
N LEU A 1047 27.56 -26.64 -12.44
CA LEU A 1047 26.61 -25.73 -13.10
C LEU A 1047 25.64 -26.50 -13.99
N ALA A 1048 24.35 -26.17 -13.87
CA ALA A 1048 23.33 -26.73 -14.75
C ALA A 1048 23.53 -26.23 -16.20
N GLN A 1049 23.37 -27.11 -17.19
CA GLN A 1049 23.61 -26.78 -18.60
C GLN A 1049 22.77 -25.58 -19.08
N ASN A 1050 21.50 -25.51 -18.69
CA ASN A 1050 20.61 -24.39 -19.05
C ASN A 1050 21.13 -23.04 -18.51
N LEU A 1051 21.79 -23.02 -17.35
CA LEU A 1051 22.39 -21.82 -16.78
C LEU A 1051 23.58 -21.38 -17.64
N ILE A 1052 24.44 -22.32 -18.04
CA ILE A 1052 25.58 -22.07 -18.93
C ILE A 1052 25.09 -21.53 -20.27
N ASP A 1053 24.16 -22.22 -20.93
CA ASP A 1053 23.72 -21.87 -22.28
C ASP A 1053 23.19 -20.44 -22.36
N ARG A 1054 22.49 -19.98 -21.32
CA ARG A 1054 21.88 -18.64 -21.27
C ARG A 1054 22.82 -17.57 -20.71
N PHE A 1055 23.67 -17.91 -19.73
CA PHE A 1055 24.44 -16.92 -18.96
C PHE A 1055 25.96 -17.06 -19.06
N LYS A 1056 26.53 -17.96 -19.87
CA LYS A 1056 27.99 -18.08 -20.08
C LYS A 1056 28.70 -16.79 -20.51
N ASN A 1057 27.96 -15.82 -21.05
CA ASN A 1057 28.48 -14.49 -21.39
C ASN A 1057 28.82 -13.61 -20.18
N TYR A 1058 28.43 -14.03 -18.98
CA TYR A 1058 28.75 -13.37 -17.72
C TYR A 1058 29.74 -14.17 -16.87
N ILE A 1059 29.92 -15.47 -17.14
CA ILE A 1059 30.63 -16.38 -16.24
C ILE A 1059 32.11 -16.43 -16.59
N VAL A 1060 32.96 -16.18 -15.59
CA VAL A 1060 34.41 -16.32 -15.64
C VAL A 1060 34.83 -17.28 -14.51
N ARG A 1061 35.80 -18.17 -14.78
CA ARG A 1061 36.30 -19.07 -13.73
C ARG A 1061 37.36 -18.37 -12.86
N PRO A 1062 37.53 -18.77 -11.59
CA PRO A 1062 38.46 -18.09 -10.67
C PRO A 1062 39.94 -18.11 -11.12
N ASP A 1063 40.37 -19.12 -11.87
CA ASP A 1063 41.72 -19.24 -12.43
C ASP A 1063 42.01 -18.25 -13.57
N GLU A 1064 40.97 -17.76 -14.23
CA GLU A 1064 41.06 -16.74 -15.30
C GLU A 1064 41.02 -15.29 -14.76
N LEU A 1065 40.90 -15.11 -13.44
CA LEU A 1065 40.77 -13.80 -12.80
C LEU A 1065 41.97 -12.88 -13.08
N GLU A 1066 43.18 -13.43 -13.13
CA GLU A 1066 44.40 -12.66 -13.44
C GLU A 1066 44.37 -12.12 -14.89
N GLU A 1067 43.77 -12.85 -15.83
CA GLU A 1067 43.60 -12.41 -17.21
C GLU A 1067 42.60 -11.23 -17.31
N MET A 1068 41.49 -11.32 -16.57
CA MET A 1068 40.52 -10.20 -16.44
C MET A 1068 41.21 -8.91 -15.98
N MET A 1069 42.13 -9.02 -15.01
CA MET A 1069 42.89 -7.88 -14.50
C MET A 1069 43.88 -7.31 -15.54
N GLY A 1070 44.46 -8.16 -16.38
CA GLY A 1070 45.37 -7.76 -17.47
C GLY A 1070 44.68 -6.94 -18.56
N ILE A 1071 43.40 -7.20 -18.83
CA ILE A 1071 42.59 -6.46 -19.82
C ILE A 1071 42.37 -5.01 -19.37
N ALA A 1072 42.09 -4.81 -18.09
CA ALA A 1072 41.91 -3.49 -17.47
C ALA A 1072 43.18 -2.61 -17.42
N CYS A 1073 44.38 -3.19 -17.62
CA CYS A 1073 45.64 -2.45 -17.66
C CYS A 1073 46.04 -1.99 -19.08
N ASN A 1074 45.54 -2.64 -20.13
CA ASN A 1074 45.94 -2.35 -21.51
C ASN A 1074 45.17 -1.18 -22.15
N SER A 1075 43.97 -0.82 -21.65
CA SER A 1075 43.19 0.32 -22.15
C SER A 1075 43.76 1.69 -21.72
N CYS A 1076 44.43 1.77 -20.55
CA CYS A 1076 45.16 2.97 -20.12
C CYS A 1076 46.35 3.30 -21.03
N PHE A 1077 47.03 2.29 -21.59
CA PHE A 1077 48.17 2.50 -22.50
C PHE A 1077 47.75 2.96 -23.91
N VAL A 1078 46.51 2.71 -24.33
CA VAL A 1078 46.02 3.13 -25.66
C VAL A 1078 45.58 4.60 -25.67
N ARG A 1079 45.05 5.14 -24.57
CA ARG A 1079 44.70 6.58 -24.47
C ARG A 1079 45.93 7.50 -24.41
N GLU A 1080 47.04 7.10 -23.78
CA GLU A 1080 48.29 7.89 -23.81
C GLU A 1080 49.04 7.81 -25.15
N TYR A 1081 48.83 6.75 -25.94
CA TYR A 1081 49.45 6.64 -27.27
C TYR A 1081 48.68 7.36 -28.39
N GLN A 1082 47.37 7.58 -28.23
CA GLN A 1082 46.57 8.34 -29.20
C GLN A 1082 46.66 9.87 -29.00
N ASN A 1083 46.89 10.36 -27.77
CA ASN A 1083 47.14 11.79 -27.54
C ASN A 1083 48.57 12.26 -27.89
N ASN A 1084 49.45 11.35 -28.33
CA ASN A 1084 50.82 11.69 -28.77
C ASN A 1084 51.08 11.46 -30.27
N LYS A 1085 50.05 11.14 -31.07
CA LYS A 1085 50.11 11.15 -32.55
C LYS A 1085 48.74 11.50 -33.15
N GLY A 1086 48.50 12.78 -33.39
CA GLY A 1086 47.36 13.28 -34.17
C GLY A 1086 47.00 14.70 -33.82
#